data_AF-A0A2T4TS06-F1
#
_entry.id   AF-A0A2T4TS06-F1
#
_cell.length_a   1.000
_cell.length_b   1.000
_cell.length_c   1.000
_cell.angle_alpha   90.00
_cell.angle_beta   90.00
_cell.angle_gamma   90.00
#
_symmetry.space_group_name_H-M   'P 1'
#
loop_
_entity.id
_entity.type
_entity.pdbx_description
1 polymer ?
#
loop_
_entity_poly.entity_id
_entity_poly.type
_entity_poly.pdbx_seq_one_letter_code
_entity_poly.pdbx_strand_id
1 'polypeptide(L)'
;MKTKNLIERLSLFLLALVLTMPTWAQGGSGNESETITIASKEDWKTFCNRVNSGQTTLNAKLTKDVDLGEEIVMVGKYEKMYSGTFDGQGHTLKFNWNRSDKGNLAPFWCVKDATIRNLRTQGKITTKGFGLSGLIREANGTTTITGCASDVEITGGRLGEASQAAGMVLVVARGASVQITDCLVKGSITDNAWESQRGMAGFVYWAEGSCTMTRCLYVGKNNSTGDPNSNTFAKGNGTGTTLTDCYYLNACGEAQGTQVSEAQVKYGALAYKLQAGRTDNIWGQSILTDNEPLPTALASKHVYKVDFTYNGNTVSRYTNYNGNIVGGMPTAKELVGADFDETKTYTMIFDGGFEVFTLVTADITVPVQITAHVNDVAISTAADWKAFCQRVNGGEHNLNGRLTQDIDLGTEIVQVGRYLHPYVGTFDGQNHTLTINWQGEAGATPFLNVENGAVIKNLRIKGKITVDESNTAGLAYAVYGNVTISNCITDVDITGGHSGEPSNAGGLISGVGSAHLTITDCVVMGSITDRSEESVRQLAGFIYTDWADCTMTNCLYLGTNNASDNGKCHTFLRKGGTFENCYYLNASGTLQGEQVTAEQLKSGEVAYKLQAGRTDQVWGQTLGTDTVPLLTNDATKQVYGVKFTYNGNEMASRYANNAQPVFGGLPTAKDILGTGYNPQNTYTMIFDGGNFTAETLVTEDKTVPVSMTVGGTFEIATKDDWKVFCALVAGGQTGINAKMTADVDLGTDIAMVGTTNNLYGGTFDGQNHTLTVNWDAGSANDVAPFRRVSGATIKNLRTEGAIRSDSYYLGGLIDEAIGENTVTGCVSNVNLTTSYDYSSCDAAGLICYIYTTGRVTISDCLVKGSINATGKKGRRGMGGFVYVQNGTLVMNNCLYAGTNNASGGYTFASDSDDEATTTLNNCYYLNTCGKAQGTKITAEQLKSGEVTKKLQADRTDKCYWAQQLGEMPDFYNAADKSKANYVYYDAAKKGWVCDDFRLTDGQSLPIGLDFTATKATYDRTLAAGKATLCLPYELPVQGFRAYTLADRQESRTAVHFKEVNGTLGAYRPYLLVADAPARLDGENLQVKADRSSIVLYSGEYAFSGAVQEVVNRWLASDHAYILQDDGMFHKVTTEYPEATVPAYRAYITCPKTLGAKQLSVVLDGETTGIGDVTNEATDGKNGPVYDLQGRRVADRLDDARHQLPAGIYIVGGRKVIVK
;
A
#
# COMPACT_ATOMS: atom_id res chain seq x y z
N MET A 1 32.40 -85.15 -13.35
CA MET A 1 31.80 -86.48 -13.16
C MET A 1 30.30 -86.26 -12.97
N LYS A 2 29.49 -86.55 -14.01
CA LYS A 2 28.64 -87.75 -14.18
C LYS A 2 27.29 -87.60 -13.44
N THR A 3 26.09 -87.69 -14.02
CA THR A 3 25.62 -87.97 -15.40
C THR A 3 24.08 -87.86 -15.46
N LYS A 4 23.56 -87.44 -16.65
CA LYS A 4 22.28 -87.82 -17.32
C LYS A 4 21.00 -87.03 -17.01
N ASN A 5 20.17 -86.64 -17.99
CA ASN A 5 20.32 -86.47 -19.44
C ASN A 5 19.11 -85.65 -19.95
N LEU A 6 19.32 -85.01 -21.10
CA LEU A 6 18.48 -84.01 -21.75
C LEU A 6 17.55 -84.66 -22.81
N ILE A 7 16.35 -84.08 -22.97
CA ILE A 7 15.39 -84.14 -24.10
C ILE A 7 14.59 -85.44 -24.34
N GLU A 8 13.25 -85.32 -24.27
CA GLU A 8 12.35 -85.76 -25.34
C GLU A 8 10.97 -85.08 -25.29
N ARG A 9 10.49 -84.73 -26.49
CA ARG A 9 9.25 -84.09 -26.90
C ARG A 9 8.53 -85.15 -27.77
N LEU A 10 7.20 -85.10 -27.87
CA LEU A 10 6.37 -85.79 -28.88
C LEU A 10 6.27 -87.34 -28.79
N SER A 11 5.09 -87.83 -28.41
CA SER A 11 4.29 -88.83 -29.17
C SER A 11 3.21 -89.45 -28.29
N LEU A 12 2.00 -88.87 -28.28
CA LEU A 12 0.70 -89.58 -28.19
C LEU A 12 -0.44 -88.57 -28.37
N PHE A 13 -0.41 -87.92 -29.54
CA PHE A 13 -1.56 -87.28 -30.15
C PHE A 13 -1.79 -88.02 -31.47
N LEU A 14 -3.05 -88.36 -31.74
CA LEU A 14 -3.62 -88.81 -33.03
C LEU A 14 -3.30 -90.24 -33.52
N LEU A 15 -4.25 -91.14 -33.27
CA LEU A 15 -5.08 -91.75 -34.31
C LEU A 15 -6.43 -92.11 -33.62
N ALA A 16 -7.47 -91.28 -33.68
CA ALA A 16 -8.33 -90.94 -34.82
C ALA A 16 -9.27 -92.08 -35.23
N LEU A 17 -10.58 -91.74 -35.25
CA LEU A 17 -11.72 -92.48 -35.82
C LEU A 17 -12.03 -93.80 -35.08
N VAL A 18 -13.21 -94.04 -34.50
CA VAL A 18 -14.55 -94.08 -35.11
C VAL A 18 -15.59 -94.02 -33.96
N LEU A 19 -16.79 -93.50 -34.27
CA LEU A 19 -18.07 -93.60 -33.55
C LEU A 19 -18.51 -92.36 -32.74
N THR A 20 -18.72 -91.29 -33.51
CA THR A 20 -20.01 -90.60 -33.54
C THR A 20 -21.19 -91.57 -33.40
N MET A 21 -22.06 -91.38 -32.40
CA MET A 21 -23.52 -91.26 -32.54
C MET A 21 -24.19 -91.00 -31.18
N PRO A 22 -25.29 -90.21 -31.13
CA PRO A 22 -26.08 -89.99 -29.93
C PRO A 22 -26.97 -91.21 -29.65
N THR A 23 -26.85 -91.84 -28.49
CA THR A 23 -27.87 -92.78 -28.00
C THR A 23 -28.96 -92.00 -27.28
N TRP A 24 -29.75 -91.27 -28.08
CA TRP A 24 -31.11 -90.89 -27.77
C TRP A 24 -32.02 -91.59 -28.76
N ALA A 25 -32.47 -92.79 -28.40
CA ALA A 25 -33.76 -93.36 -28.78
C ALA A 25 -33.79 -94.85 -28.41
N GLN A 26 -34.35 -95.17 -27.24
CA GLN A 26 -35.30 -96.26 -27.17
C GLN A 26 -36.31 -95.95 -26.06
N GLY A 27 -37.52 -95.61 -26.50
CA GLY A 27 -38.68 -95.59 -25.61
C GLY A 27 -38.91 -96.99 -25.05
N GLY A 28 -39.04 -97.08 -23.74
CA GLY A 28 -39.44 -98.27 -23.01
C GLY A 28 -39.84 -97.87 -21.61
N SER A 29 -41.15 -97.96 -21.34
CA SER A 29 -41.87 -98.02 -20.05
C SER A 29 -41.19 -97.46 -18.79
N GLY A 30 -41.87 -96.49 -18.16
CA GLY A 30 -41.46 -95.82 -16.94
C GLY A 30 -40.90 -96.71 -15.83
N ASN A 31 -39.60 -96.50 -15.55
CA ASN A 31 -39.00 -96.82 -14.27
C ASN A 31 -38.70 -95.51 -13.54
N GLU A 32 -39.15 -95.43 -12.29
CA GLU A 32 -39.02 -94.29 -11.37
C GLU A 32 -37.57 -94.01 -10.91
N SER A 33 -36.54 -94.54 -11.60
CA SER A 33 -35.14 -94.49 -11.19
C SER A 33 -34.19 -93.74 -12.14
N GLU A 34 -34.67 -93.25 -13.29
CA GLU A 34 -33.80 -92.52 -14.23
C GLU A 34 -33.47 -91.11 -13.67
N THR A 35 -32.18 -90.80 -13.56
CA THR A 35 -31.68 -89.46 -13.20
C THR A 35 -30.90 -88.87 -14.37
N ILE A 36 -31.37 -87.75 -14.93
CA ILE A 36 -30.69 -87.04 -16.02
C ILE A 36 -29.56 -86.17 -15.47
N THR A 37 -28.39 -86.25 -16.08
CA THR A 37 -27.30 -85.30 -15.85
C THR A 37 -27.41 -84.11 -16.81
N ILE A 38 -27.40 -82.90 -16.26
CA ILE A 38 -27.46 -81.67 -17.02
C ILE A 38 -26.11 -80.97 -16.91
N ALA A 39 -25.40 -80.87 -18.03
CA ALA A 39 -24.08 -80.23 -18.12
C ALA A 39 -24.06 -79.08 -19.14
N SER A 40 -25.16 -78.82 -19.84
CA SER A 40 -25.23 -77.80 -20.88
C SER A 40 -26.65 -77.28 -21.07
N LYS A 41 -26.78 -76.17 -21.81
CA LYS A 41 -28.09 -75.62 -22.20
C LYS A 41 -28.94 -76.61 -23.00
N GLU A 42 -28.29 -77.43 -23.84
CA GLU A 42 -28.99 -78.43 -24.65
C GLU A 42 -29.53 -79.54 -23.76
N ASP A 43 -28.78 -79.97 -22.75
CA ASP A 43 -29.25 -80.95 -21.76
C ASP A 43 -30.44 -80.41 -20.94
N TRP A 44 -30.41 -79.12 -20.59
CA TRP A 44 -31.53 -78.46 -19.91
C TRP A 44 -32.78 -78.43 -20.78
N LYS A 45 -32.64 -78.03 -22.05
CA LYS A 45 -33.74 -77.99 -23.02
C LYS A 45 -34.34 -79.38 -23.23
N THR A 46 -33.47 -80.36 -23.30
CA THR A 46 -33.77 -81.77 -23.43
C THR A 46 -34.55 -82.32 -22.23
N PHE A 47 -34.12 -82.00 -21.01
CA PHE A 47 -34.85 -82.29 -19.77
C PHE A 47 -36.25 -81.64 -19.77
N CYS A 48 -36.34 -80.34 -20.09
CA CYS A 48 -37.60 -79.62 -20.15
C CYS A 48 -38.57 -80.26 -21.16
N ASN A 49 -38.09 -80.61 -22.35
CA ASN A 49 -38.91 -81.26 -23.38
C ASN A 49 -39.46 -82.60 -22.92
N ARG A 50 -38.65 -83.44 -22.25
CA ARG A 50 -39.10 -84.73 -21.70
C ARG A 50 -40.21 -84.56 -20.66
N VAL A 51 -40.01 -83.65 -19.71
CA VAL A 51 -41.04 -83.34 -18.69
C VAL A 51 -42.30 -82.81 -19.34
N ASN A 52 -42.18 -81.83 -20.25
CA ASN A 52 -43.31 -81.19 -20.92
C ASN A 52 -44.04 -82.13 -21.91
N SER A 53 -43.40 -83.23 -22.33
CA SER A 53 -44.00 -84.29 -23.15
C SER A 53 -44.73 -85.37 -22.34
N GLY A 54 -44.46 -85.48 -21.03
CA GLY A 54 -45.19 -86.40 -20.14
C GLY A 54 -44.39 -87.10 -19.07
N GLN A 55 -43.05 -86.98 -19.07
CA GLN A 55 -42.19 -87.66 -18.08
C GLN A 55 -42.02 -86.79 -16.83
N THR A 56 -43.10 -86.60 -16.06
CA THR A 56 -43.17 -85.62 -14.99
C THR A 56 -42.38 -85.97 -13.72
N THR A 57 -42.09 -87.24 -13.47
CA THR A 57 -41.38 -87.74 -12.26
C THR A 57 -39.87 -87.84 -12.43
N LEU A 58 -39.33 -87.33 -13.55
CA LEU A 58 -37.94 -87.48 -13.94
C LEU A 58 -36.98 -86.80 -12.96
N ASN A 59 -36.02 -87.54 -12.42
CA ASN A 59 -34.99 -86.95 -11.57
C ASN A 59 -33.92 -86.28 -12.44
N ALA A 60 -33.34 -85.18 -11.97
CA ALA A 60 -32.27 -84.49 -12.66
C ALA A 60 -31.21 -83.96 -11.70
N LYS A 61 -29.97 -83.88 -12.17
CA LYS A 61 -28.87 -83.25 -11.43
C LYS A 61 -27.97 -82.42 -12.33
N LEU A 62 -27.54 -81.25 -11.84
CA LEU A 62 -26.48 -80.48 -12.49
C LEU A 62 -25.12 -81.09 -12.15
N THR A 63 -24.20 -81.15 -13.12
CA THR A 63 -22.82 -81.60 -12.89
C THR A 63 -21.78 -80.49 -13.01
N LYS A 64 -22.22 -79.30 -13.44
CA LYS A 64 -21.47 -78.05 -13.48
C LYS A 64 -22.43 -76.88 -13.61
N ASP A 65 -21.92 -75.66 -13.53
CA ASP A 65 -22.70 -74.46 -13.85
C ASP A 65 -23.14 -74.51 -15.33
N VAL A 66 -24.40 -74.16 -15.58
CA VAL A 66 -25.03 -74.22 -16.90
C VAL A 66 -25.62 -72.86 -17.24
N ASP A 67 -25.18 -72.26 -18.34
CA ASP A 67 -25.72 -71.01 -18.86
C ASP A 67 -26.66 -71.27 -20.04
N LEU A 68 -27.93 -70.89 -19.86
CA LEU A 68 -29.00 -71.01 -20.85
C LEU A 68 -29.01 -69.84 -21.85
N GLY A 69 -28.28 -68.76 -21.57
CA GLY A 69 -28.30 -67.53 -22.35
C GLY A 69 -29.69 -66.88 -22.37
N GLU A 70 -30.09 -66.39 -23.54
CA GLU A 70 -31.37 -65.69 -23.76
C GLU A 70 -32.52 -66.63 -24.12
N GLU A 71 -32.25 -67.92 -24.37
CA GLU A 71 -33.28 -68.88 -24.78
C GLU A 71 -34.19 -69.24 -23.60
N ILE A 72 -35.48 -68.90 -23.71
CA ILE A 72 -36.48 -69.17 -22.67
C ILE A 72 -36.96 -70.61 -22.80
N VAL A 73 -36.43 -71.49 -21.94
CA VAL A 73 -36.86 -72.88 -21.82
C VAL A 73 -37.13 -73.21 -20.36
N MET A 74 -38.38 -73.58 -20.06
CA MET A 74 -38.86 -73.77 -18.70
C MET A 74 -39.44 -75.18 -18.51
N VAL A 75 -39.24 -75.74 -17.32
CA VAL A 75 -39.72 -77.09 -16.98
C VAL A 75 -41.11 -77.06 -16.36
N GLY A 76 -42.00 -77.94 -16.85
CA GLY A 76 -43.35 -78.13 -16.36
C GLY A 76 -44.39 -77.24 -17.05
N LYS A 77 -45.64 -77.72 -17.10
CA LYS A 77 -46.85 -76.99 -17.51
C LYS A 77 -48.07 -77.53 -16.76
N TYR A 78 -49.23 -76.87 -16.84
CA TYR A 78 -50.39 -77.24 -16.01
C TYR A 78 -50.81 -78.71 -16.19
N GLU A 79 -50.82 -79.23 -17.42
CA GLU A 79 -51.22 -80.62 -17.65
C GLU A 79 -50.10 -81.62 -17.31
N LYS A 80 -48.85 -81.15 -17.19
CA LYS A 80 -47.60 -81.93 -17.03
C LYS A 80 -46.66 -81.24 -16.03
N MET A 81 -47.11 -81.13 -14.79
CA MET A 81 -46.37 -80.48 -13.71
C MET A 81 -45.13 -81.31 -13.36
N TYR A 82 -43.99 -80.67 -13.11
CA TYR A 82 -42.78 -81.39 -12.70
C TYR A 82 -42.92 -81.92 -11.25
N SER A 83 -42.60 -83.19 -11.04
CA SER A 83 -42.80 -83.92 -9.77
C SER A 83 -41.59 -84.76 -9.33
N GLY A 84 -40.46 -84.61 -10.03
CA GLY A 84 -39.22 -85.32 -9.70
C GLY A 84 -38.37 -84.59 -8.66
N THR A 85 -37.19 -85.16 -8.40
CA THR A 85 -36.11 -84.52 -7.64
C THR A 85 -35.12 -83.84 -8.57
N PHE A 86 -34.93 -82.54 -8.39
CA PHE A 86 -33.89 -81.75 -9.04
C PHE A 86 -32.78 -81.39 -8.05
N ASP A 87 -31.58 -81.90 -8.27
CA ASP A 87 -30.40 -81.62 -7.43
C ASP A 87 -29.38 -80.76 -8.18
N GLY A 88 -29.26 -79.49 -7.78
CA GLY A 88 -28.26 -78.60 -8.34
C GLY A 88 -26.82 -78.94 -7.94
N GLN A 89 -26.60 -79.77 -6.91
CA GLN A 89 -25.27 -80.11 -6.38
C GLN A 89 -24.39 -78.89 -6.04
N GLY A 90 -25.01 -77.74 -5.76
CA GLY A 90 -24.33 -76.46 -5.51
C GLY A 90 -24.01 -75.65 -6.76
N HIS A 91 -24.30 -76.16 -7.95
CA HIS A 91 -24.06 -75.50 -9.23
C HIS A 91 -25.12 -74.44 -9.57
N THR A 92 -24.73 -73.54 -10.47
CA THR A 92 -25.52 -72.41 -10.91
C THR A 92 -26.17 -72.66 -12.27
N LEU A 93 -27.48 -72.47 -12.34
CA LEU A 93 -28.25 -72.34 -13.58
C LEU A 93 -28.37 -70.85 -13.91
N LYS A 94 -27.73 -70.41 -15.00
CA LYS A 94 -27.69 -69.02 -15.44
C LYS A 94 -28.65 -68.77 -16.61
N PHE A 95 -29.33 -67.63 -16.62
CA PHE A 95 -30.22 -67.23 -17.72
C PHE A 95 -30.45 -65.72 -17.76
N ASN A 96 -30.56 -65.16 -18.97
CA ASN A 96 -30.83 -63.74 -19.22
C ASN A 96 -32.06 -63.60 -20.12
N TRP A 97 -33.25 -63.75 -19.53
CA TRP A 97 -34.50 -63.83 -20.28
C TRP A 97 -35.17 -62.47 -20.42
N ASN A 98 -35.30 -62.00 -21.66
CA ASN A 98 -35.96 -60.75 -22.00
C ASN A 98 -37.18 -60.98 -22.91
N ARG A 99 -38.33 -60.42 -22.56
CA ARG A 99 -39.57 -60.55 -23.34
C ARG A 99 -40.38 -59.25 -23.35
N SER A 100 -40.83 -58.82 -24.53
CA SER A 100 -41.48 -57.51 -24.75
C SER A 100 -42.71 -57.21 -23.87
N ASP A 101 -43.59 -58.18 -23.66
CA ASP A 101 -44.94 -57.96 -23.10
C ASP A 101 -45.56 -59.17 -22.40
N LYS A 102 -44.96 -60.36 -22.50
CA LYS A 102 -45.49 -61.60 -21.90
C LYS A 102 -44.66 -62.02 -20.69
N GLY A 103 -45.31 -62.17 -19.54
CA GLY A 103 -44.69 -62.68 -18.30
C GLY A 103 -44.79 -64.20 -18.13
N ASN A 104 -44.95 -64.67 -16.89
CA ASN A 104 -44.92 -66.09 -16.49
C ASN A 104 -43.56 -66.78 -16.74
N LEU A 105 -42.49 -66.18 -16.21
CA LEU A 105 -41.11 -66.62 -16.43
C LEU A 105 -40.48 -67.13 -15.14
N ALA A 106 -40.06 -68.40 -15.16
CA ALA A 106 -39.30 -69.05 -14.10
C ALA A 106 -38.65 -70.32 -14.67
N PRO A 107 -37.45 -70.75 -14.24
CA PRO A 107 -36.85 -71.99 -14.72
C PRO A 107 -37.76 -73.20 -14.47
N PHE A 108 -38.45 -73.25 -13.34
CA PHE A 108 -39.53 -74.20 -13.07
C PHE A 108 -40.88 -73.50 -13.20
N TRP A 109 -41.58 -73.75 -14.30
CA TRP A 109 -42.83 -73.06 -14.59
C TRP A 109 -44.01 -73.59 -13.77
N CYS A 110 -44.11 -74.91 -13.57
CA CYS A 110 -45.09 -75.49 -12.65
C CYS A 110 -44.61 -76.82 -12.09
N VAL A 111 -44.68 -76.98 -10.77
CA VAL A 111 -44.25 -78.17 -10.05
C VAL A 111 -45.39 -78.72 -9.18
N LYS A 112 -45.36 -80.03 -8.91
CA LYS A 112 -46.27 -80.72 -8.00
C LYS A 112 -45.54 -81.85 -7.29
N ASP A 113 -45.59 -81.90 -5.97
CA ASP A 113 -44.93 -82.97 -5.18
C ASP A 113 -43.41 -83.08 -5.46
N ALA A 114 -42.77 -81.97 -5.85
CA ALA A 114 -41.38 -81.97 -6.32
C ALA A 114 -40.39 -81.69 -5.18
N THR A 115 -39.14 -82.13 -5.37
CA THR A 115 -38.02 -81.74 -4.50
C THR A 115 -36.98 -81.00 -5.31
N ILE A 116 -36.68 -79.76 -4.97
CA ILE A 116 -35.60 -78.97 -5.60
C ILE A 116 -34.58 -78.65 -4.52
N ARG A 117 -33.33 -79.06 -4.72
CA ARG A 117 -32.28 -78.86 -3.72
C ARG A 117 -30.95 -78.43 -4.30
N ASN A 118 -30.17 -77.71 -3.49
CA ASN A 118 -28.79 -77.32 -3.78
C ASN A 118 -28.61 -76.57 -5.11
N LEU A 119 -29.63 -75.84 -5.57
CA LEU A 119 -29.62 -75.17 -6.86
C LEU A 119 -29.42 -73.66 -6.68
N ARG A 120 -28.48 -73.08 -7.44
CA ARG A 120 -28.34 -71.64 -7.56
C ARG A 120 -28.92 -71.18 -8.89
N THR A 121 -29.75 -70.15 -8.87
CA THR A 121 -30.24 -69.48 -10.09
C THR A 121 -29.59 -68.10 -10.18
N GLN A 122 -29.10 -67.72 -11.34
CA GLN A 122 -28.42 -66.44 -11.54
C GLN A 122 -28.75 -65.82 -12.89
N GLY A 123 -28.77 -64.49 -12.96
CA GLY A 123 -28.91 -63.76 -14.22
C GLY A 123 -30.08 -62.79 -14.16
N LYS A 124 -30.81 -62.61 -15.25
CA LYS A 124 -31.85 -61.58 -15.35
C LYS A 124 -33.15 -62.09 -15.95
N ILE A 125 -34.27 -61.58 -15.46
CA ILE A 125 -35.58 -61.68 -16.08
C ILE A 125 -36.09 -60.27 -16.30
N THR A 126 -36.34 -59.88 -17.55
CA THR A 126 -36.86 -58.54 -17.90
C THR A 126 -38.09 -58.66 -18.80
N THR A 127 -39.22 -58.13 -18.34
CA THR A 127 -40.43 -58.03 -19.16
C THR A 127 -41.35 -56.91 -18.68
N LYS A 128 -42.35 -56.54 -19.49
CA LYS A 128 -43.44 -55.64 -19.08
C LYS A 128 -44.66 -56.39 -18.49
N GLY A 129 -44.65 -57.73 -18.51
CA GLY A 129 -45.73 -58.57 -18.01
C GLY A 129 -45.59 -58.95 -16.53
N PHE A 130 -46.54 -59.76 -16.05
CA PHE A 130 -46.62 -60.22 -14.67
C PHE A 130 -46.19 -61.69 -14.48
N GLY A 131 -45.93 -62.09 -13.23
CA GLY A 131 -45.74 -63.49 -12.85
C GLY A 131 -44.30 -63.96 -13.06
N LEU A 132 -43.37 -63.32 -12.37
CA LEU A 132 -41.93 -63.57 -12.54
C LEU A 132 -41.38 -64.24 -11.29
N SER A 133 -40.54 -65.25 -11.45
CA SER A 133 -39.91 -65.92 -10.32
C SER A 133 -38.47 -66.30 -10.59
N GLY A 134 -37.63 -66.14 -9.57
CA GLY A 134 -36.24 -66.56 -9.61
C GLY A 134 -36.05 -68.08 -9.74
N LEU A 135 -37.01 -68.87 -9.24
CA LEU A 135 -36.91 -70.34 -9.30
C LEU A 135 -38.20 -71.03 -9.77
N ILE A 136 -39.31 -70.87 -9.04
CA ILE A 136 -40.58 -71.57 -9.31
C ILE A 136 -41.70 -70.57 -9.57
N ARG A 137 -42.42 -70.68 -10.68
CA ARG A 137 -43.63 -69.88 -10.89
C ARG A 137 -44.79 -70.41 -10.02
N GLU A 138 -45.12 -71.69 -10.10
CA GLU A 138 -46.25 -72.23 -9.32
C GLU A 138 -45.94 -73.60 -8.70
N ALA A 139 -46.18 -73.73 -7.40
CA ALA A 139 -45.96 -74.94 -6.62
C ALA A 139 -47.29 -75.54 -6.13
N ASN A 140 -47.50 -76.81 -6.47
CA ASN A 140 -48.67 -77.62 -6.10
C ASN A 140 -48.25 -78.80 -5.21
N GLY A 141 -49.21 -79.42 -4.51
CA GLY A 141 -48.96 -80.61 -3.69
C GLY A 141 -47.94 -80.36 -2.57
N THR A 142 -47.15 -81.38 -2.22
CA THR A 142 -46.12 -81.32 -1.17
C THR A 142 -44.75 -81.06 -1.78
N THR A 143 -44.37 -79.80 -1.94
CA THR A 143 -43.10 -79.42 -2.60
C THR A 143 -42.05 -78.99 -1.58
N THR A 144 -40.81 -79.49 -1.74
CA THR A 144 -39.67 -79.17 -0.87
C THR A 144 -38.59 -78.41 -1.63
N ILE A 145 -38.13 -77.29 -1.08
CA ILE A 145 -37.06 -76.44 -1.62
C ILE A 145 -35.98 -76.31 -0.55
N THR A 146 -34.77 -76.82 -0.81
CA THR A 146 -33.72 -76.92 0.22
C THR A 146 -32.35 -76.50 -0.27
N GLY A 147 -31.65 -75.62 0.45
CA GLY A 147 -30.28 -75.26 0.07
C GLY A 147 -30.20 -74.47 -1.25
N CYS A 148 -31.29 -73.85 -1.70
CA CYS A 148 -31.37 -73.15 -2.97
C CYS A 148 -31.06 -71.66 -2.80
N ALA A 149 -30.41 -71.06 -3.79
CA ALA A 149 -30.15 -69.63 -3.82
C ALA A 149 -30.69 -69.00 -5.11
N SER A 150 -31.31 -67.82 -5.02
CA SER A 150 -31.67 -67.02 -6.18
C SER A 150 -30.94 -65.68 -6.20
N ASP A 151 -30.10 -65.51 -7.22
CA ASP A 151 -29.36 -64.31 -7.59
C ASP A 151 -29.84 -63.80 -8.97
N VAL A 152 -31.17 -63.74 -9.12
CA VAL A 152 -31.82 -63.34 -10.36
C VAL A 152 -32.32 -61.90 -10.22
N GLU A 153 -31.86 -61.01 -11.08
CA GLU A 153 -32.41 -59.65 -11.20
C GLU A 153 -33.74 -59.71 -11.96
N ILE A 154 -34.84 -59.42 -11.29
CA ILE A 154 -36.19 -59.48 -11.86
C ILE A 154 -36.69 -58.05 -12.08
N THR A 155 -37.01 -57.71 -13.33
CA THR A 155 -37.64 -56.44 -13.70
C THR A 155 -38.95 -56.73 -14.44
N GLY A 156 -40.06 -56.28 -13.87
CA GLY A 156 -41.41 -56.59 -14.35
C GLY A 156 -42.38 -55.41 -14.28
N GLY A 157 -43.61 -55.62 -14.74
CA GLY A 157 -44.69 -54.65 -14.61
C GLY A 157 -44.58 -53.44 -15.56
N ARG A 158 -45.61 -52.60 -15.51
CA ARG A 158 -45.72 -51.33 -16.25
C ARG A 158 -46.72 -50.42 -15.53
N LEU A 159 -46.75 -49.14 -15.89
CA LEU A 159 -47.70 -48.17 -15.32
C LEU A 159 -49.13 -48.74 -15.29
N GLY A 160 -49.71 -48.88 -14.10
CA GLY A 160 -51.05 -49.45 -13.89
C GLY A 160 -51.13 -50.96 -13.66
N GLU A 161 -50.04 -51.73 -13.83
CA GLU A 161 -50.03 -53.20 -13.77
C GLU A 161 -48.77 -53.73 -13.07
N ALA A 162 -48.97 -54.34 -11.90
CA ALA A 162 -47.91 -54.91 -11.07
C ALA A 162 -47.14 -56.03 -11.76
N SER A 163 -45.85 -56.14 -11.44
CA SER A 163 -44.98 -57.22 -11.89
C SER A 163 -45.37 -58.60 -11.36
N GLN A 164 -45.99 -58.67 -10.18
CA GLN A 164 -46.20 -59.93 -9.45
C GLN A 164 -44.91 -60.76 -9.48
N ALA A 165 -43.85 -60.25 -8.85
CA ALA A 165 -42.51 -60.84 -8.91
C ALA A 165 -42.13 -61.48 -7.58
N ALA A 166 -41.48 -62.64 -7.61
CA ALA A 166 -40.96 -63.31 -6.43
C ALA A 166 -39.49 -63.71 -6.59
N GLY A 167 -38.70 -63.56 -5.54
CA GLY A 167 -37.30 -64.01 -5.58
C GLY A 167 -37.13 -65.53 -5.63
N MET A 168 -38.11 -66.33 -5.16
CA MET A 168 -37.99 -67.79 -5.12
C MET A 168 -39.22 -68.53 -5.69
N VAL A 169 -40.42 -68.27 -5.16
CA VAL A 169 -41.66 -68.94 -5.59
C VAL A 169 -42.73 -67.90 -5.83
N LEU A 170 -43.33 -67.86 -7.01
CA LEU A 170 -44.39 -66.87 -7.25
C LEU A 170 -45.69 -67.27 -6.55
N VAL A 171 -46.20 -68.48 -6.78
CA VAL A 171 -47.48 -68.95 -6.22
C VAL A 171 -47.33 -70.29 -5.50
N VAL A 172 -47.87 -70.37 -4.29
CA VAL A 172 -48.19 -71.62 -3.60
C VAL A 172 -49.69 -71.89 -3.74
N ALA A 173 -50.04 -72.90 -4.53
CA ALA A 173 -51.43 -73.17 -4.91
C ALA A 173 -52.29 -73.63 -3.73
N ARG A 174 -53.60 -73.45 -3.84
CA ARG A 174 -54.57 -73.89 -2.81
C ARG A 174 -54.45 -75.39 -2.55
N GLY A 175 -54.33 -75.76 -1.27
CA GLY A 175 -54.16 -77.15 -0.84
C GLY A 175 -52.73 -77.69 -0.95
N ALA A 176 -51.77 -76.87 -1.41
CA ALA A 176 -50.35 -77.21 -1.39
C ALA A 176 -49.73 -77.02 0.01
N SER A 177 -48.63 -77.74 0.25
CA SER A 177 -47.75 -77.60 1.41
C SER A 177 -46.33 -77.44 0.93
N VAL A 178 -45.80 -76.22 1.01
CA VAL A 178 -44.45 -75.88 0.52
C VAL A 178 -43.50 -75.65 1.68
N GLN A 179 -42.41 -76.41 1.69
CA GLN A 179 -41.34 -76.34 2.69
C GLN A 179 -40.11 -75.69 2.05
N ILE A 180 -39.68 -74.53 2.55
CA ILE A 180 -38.49 -73.81 2.07
C ILE A 180 -37.47 -73.76 3.21
N THR A 181 -36.34 -74.42 3.06
CA THR A 181 -35.37 -74.57 4.15
C THR A 181 -33.96 -74.25 3.68
N ASP A 182 -33.22 -73.46 4.45
CA ASP A 182 -31.83 -73.12 4.15
C ASP A 182 -31.65 -72.46 2.77
N CYS A 183 -32.54 -71.51 2.43
CA CYS A 183 -32.57 -70.86 1.13
C CYS A 183 -32.20 -69.38 1.21
N LEU A 184 -31.62 -68.87 0.13
CA LEU A 184 -31.20 -67.46 -0.02
C LEU A 184 -31.89 -66.80 -1.21
N VAL A 185 -32.32 -65.56 -1.04
CA VAL A 185 -32.65 -64.65 -2.15
C VAL A 185 -31.79 -63.40 -2.03
N LYS A 186 -30.96 -63.15 -3.05
CA LYS A 186 -30.09 -61.99 -3.15
C LYS A 186 -30.27 -61.17 -4.43
N GLY A 187 -30.95 -61.73 -5.44
CA GLY A 187 -31.30 -61.01 -6.65
C GLY A 187 -32.22 -59.81 -6.37
N SER A 188 -32.07 -58.73 -7.15
CA SER A 188 -32.90 -57.54 -7.00
C SER A 188 -34.25 -57.67 -7.70
N ILE A 189 -35.31 -57.07 -7.15
CA ILE A 189 -36.64 -57.06 -7.75
C ILE A 189 -37.09 -55.62 -8.01
N THR A 190 -37.37 -55.29 -9.26
CA THR A 190 -37.85 -53.98 -9.69
C THR A 190 -39.21 -54.10 -10.35
N ASP A 191 -40.22 -53.45 -9.77
CA ASP A 191 -41.57 -53.36 -10.34
C ASP A 191 -41.78 -51.95 -10.93
N ASN A 192 -42.07 -51.89 -12.23
CA ASN A 192 -42.29 -50.65 -12.97
C ASN A 192 -43.73 -50.13 -12.90
N ALA A 193 -44.60 -50.74 -12.08
CA ALA A 193 -45.91 -50.20 -11.77
C ALA A 193 -45.82 -48.88 -10.98
N TRP A 194 -46.96 -48.18 -10.87
CA TRP A 194 -47.09 -47.06 -9.95
C TRP A 194 -46.77 -47.53 -8.54
N GLU A 195 -46.11 -46.66 -7.76
CA GLU A 195 -45.64 -46.94 -6.40
C GLU A 195 -46.70 -47.68 -5.57
N SER A 196 -47.89 -47.09 -5.41
CA SER A 196 -49.05 -47.68 -4.70
C SER A 196 -49.59 -49.02 -5.23
N GLN A 197 -49.12 -49.50 -6.37
CA GLN A 197 -49.58 -50.72 -7.05
C GLN A 197 -48.48 -51.76 -7.23
N ARG A 198 -47.25 -51.49 -6.80
CA ARG A 198 -46.15 -52.45 -6.90
C ARG A 198 -46.53 -53.74 -6.16
N GLY A 199 -46.27 -54.88 -6.81
CA GLY A 199 -46.61 -56.20 -6.29
C GLY A 199 -45.43 -57.13 -6.45
N MET A 200 -44.72 -57.38 -5.35
CA MET A 200 -43.51 -58.21 -5.34
C MET A 200 -43.22 -58.81 -3.97
N ALA A 201 -42.45 -59.89 -3.92
CA ALA A 201 -42.01 -60.50 -2.68
C ALA A 201 -40.57 -61.01 -2.71
N GLY A 202 -39.91 -60.97 -1.55
CA GLY A 202 -38.56 -61.49 -1.40
C GLY A 202 -38.48 -63.00 -1.64
N PHE A 203 -39.36 -63.80 -1.02
CA PHE A 203 -39.39 -65.26 -1.24
C PHE A 203 -40.62 -65.73 -2.01
N VAL A 204 -41.81 -65.59 -1.41
CA VAL A 204 -43.08 -66.08 -1.93
C VAL A 204 -44.05 -64.92 -2.14
N TYR A 205 -44.52 -64.71 -3.37
CA TYR A 205 -45.44 -63.60 -3.65
C TYR A 205 -46.88 -63.90 -3.21
N TRP A 206 -47.40 -65.08 -3.53
CA TRP A 206 -48.80 -65.41 -3.23
C TRP A 206 -48.93 -66.81 -2.63
N ALA A 207 -49.32 -66.89 -1.37
CA ALA A 207 -49.49 -68.17 -0.66
C ALA A 207 -50.97 -68.49 -0.39
N GLU A 208 -51.60 -69.30 -1.24
CA GLU A 208 -52.95 -69.84 -1.01
C GLU A 208 -52.93 -71.15 -0.22
N GLY A 209 -51.88 -71.94 -0.38
CA GLY A 209 -51.57 -73.11 0.44
C GLY A 209 -50.64 -72.78 1.62
N SER A 210 -50.34 -73.79 2.44
CA SER A 210 -49.46 -73.63 3.59
C SER A 210 -48.00 -73.48 3.14
N CYS A 211 -47.28 -72.54 3.76
CA CYS A 211 -45.87 -72.30 3.48
C CYS A 211 -45.07 -72.24 4.79
N THR A 212 -44.04 -73.06 4.91
CA THR A 212 -43.13 -73.06 6.07
C THR A 212 -41.73 -72.73 5.59
N MET A 213 -41.14 -71.71 6.18
CA MET A 213 -39.77 -71.27 5.89
C MET A 213 -38.91 -71.40 7.13
N THR A 214 -37.76 -72.06 6.97
CA THR A 214 -36.81 -72.25 8.07
C THR A 214 -35.41 -71.88 7.65
N ARG A 215 -34.75 -70.98 8.39
CA ARG A 215 -33.38 -70.52 8.12
C ARG A 215 -33.20 -69.97 6.71
N CYS A 216 -34.07 -69.03 6.35
CA CYS A 216 -34.06 -68.37 5.04
C CYS A 216 -33.54 -66.95 5.16
N LEU A 217 -32.79 -66.50 4.16
CA LEU A 217 -32.18 -65.17 4.13
C LEU A 217 -32.62 -64.37 2.89
N TYR A 218 -33.14 -63.17 3.10
CA TYR A 218 -33.43 -62.19 2.04
C TYR A 218 -32.47 -60.98 2.13
N VAL A 219 -31.64 -60.76 1.12
CA VAL A 219 -30.75 -59.59 1.03
C VAL A 219 -30.95 -58.78 -0.26
N GLY A 220 -31.83 -59.23 -1.14
CA GLY A 220 -32.10 -58.56 -2.41
C GLY A 220 -32.54 -57.11 -2.25
N LYS A 221 -32.12 -56.26 -3.19
CA LYS A 221 -32.63 -54.89 -3.29
C LYS A 221 -34.00 -54.89 -3.97
N ASN A 222 -34.88 -53.98 -3.60
CA ASN A 222 -36.17 -53.82 -4.24
C ASN A 222 -36.62 -52.36 -4.23
N ASN A 223 -37.64 -52.04 -5.03
CA ASN A 223 -38.26 -50.72 -5.07
C ASN A 223 -39.67 -50.70 -4.45
N SER A 224 -39.99 -51.61 -3.52
CA SER A 224 -41.24 -51.52 -2.77
C SER A 224 -41.13 -50.46 -1.68
N THR A 225 -42.16 -49.62 -1.52
CA THR A 225 -42.22 -48.53 -0.54
C THR A 225 -43.13 -48.87 0.64
N GLY A 226 -43.22 -50.17 0.98
CA GLY A 226 -44.13 -50.66 2.02
C GLY A 226 -45.56 -50.91 1.51
N ASP A 227 -45.73 -51.10 0.20
CA ASP A 227 -47.04 -51.32 -0.42
C ASP A 227 -47.73 -52.57 0.16
N PRO A 228 -49.06 -52.54 0.40
CA PRO A 228 -49.79 -53.66 1.00
C PRO A 228 -49.80 -54.93 0.14
N ASN A 229 -49.43 -54.80 -1.15
CA ASN A 229 -49.34 -55.86 -2.15
C ASN A 229 -47.95 -56.52 -2.21
N SER A 230 -47.02 -56.12 -1.34
CA SER A 230 -45.66 -56.65 -1.27
C SER A 230 -45.34 -57.25 0.09
N ASN A 231 -44.48 -58.27 0.13
CA ASN A 231 -44.09 -58.95 1.39
C ASN A 231 -42.68 -59.55 1.35
N THR A 232 -41.95 -59.49 2.48
CA THR A 232 -40.57 -59.96 2.54
C THR A 232 -40.45 -61.48 2.35
N PHE A 233 -41.29 -62.28 3.02
CA PHE A 233 -41.21 -63.75 2.95
C PHE A 233 -42.44 -64.39 2.31
N ALA A 234 -43.64 -64.25 2.89
CA ALA A 234 -44.88 -64.75 2.30
C ALA A 234 -46.12 -64.16 2.98
N LYS A 235 -47.10 -63.68 2.22
CA LYS A 235 -48.41 -63.26 2.73
C LYS A 235 -49.47 -64.30 2.38
N GLY A 236 -50.15 -64.85 3.39
CA GLY A 236 -51.13 -65.93 3.22
C GLY A 236 -52.57 -65.43 3.24
N ASN A 237 -53.41 -65.93 2.32
CA ASN A 237 -54.87 -65.68 2.31
C ASN A 237 -55.65 -66.83 2.99
N GLY A 238 -55.22 -67.23 4.20
CA GLY A 238 -56.05 -68.06 5.10
C GLY A 238 -55.59 -69.48 5.46
N THR A 239 -54.38 -69.94 5.07
CA THR A 239 -53.88 -71.31 5.40
C THR A 239 -52.54 -71.37 6.16
N GLY A 240 -51.99 -70.22 6.56
CA GLY A 240 -50.87 -70.09 7.51
C GLY A 240 -49.47 -70.10 6.87
N THR A 241 -48.69 -69.04 7.13
CA THR A 241 -47.24 -68.97 6.88
C THR A 241 -46.51 -69.15 8.21
N THR A 242 -45.53 -70.05 8.29
CA THR A 242 -44.65 -70.22 9.47
C THR A 242 -43.22 -69.83 9.11
N LEU A 243 -42.63 -68.90 9.87
CA LEU A 243 -41.24 -68.44 9.69
C LEU A 243 -40.43 -68.77 10.94
N THR A 244 -39.34 -69.53 10.79
CA THR A 244 -38.42 -69.89 11.87
C THR A 244 -37.00 -69.53 11.43
N ASP A 245 -36.30 -68.70 12.22
CA ASP A 245 -34.94 -68.24 11.90
C ASP A 245 -34.81 -67.60 10.50
N CYS A 246 -35.84 -66.86 10.07
CA CYS A 246 -35.83 -66.15 8.79
C CYS A 246 -35.32 -64.71 9.01
N TYR A 247 -34.33 -64.30 8.21
CA TYR A 247 -33.65 -63.02 8.36
C TYR A 247 -33.70 -62.18 7.07
N TYR A 248 -33.81 -60.86 7.21
CA TYR A 248 -33.79 -59.96 6.06
C TYR A 248 -32.91 -58.74 6.28
N LEU A 249 -32.18 -58.29 5.24
CA LEU A 249 -31.42 -57.05 5.27
C LEU A 249 -32.31 -55.86 4.89
N ASN A 250 -32.90 -55.93 3.70
CA ASN A 250 -33.84 -54.94 3.18
C ASN A 250 -35.25 -55.55 3.23
N ALA A 251 -36.24 -54.86 3.79
CA ALA A 251 -37.63 -55.32 3.68
C ALA A 251 -38.11 -55.21 2.23
N CYS A 252 -38.97 -56.13 1.79
CA CYS A 252 -39.66 -56.06 0.50
C CYS A 252 -41.15 -55.90 0.79
N GLY A 253 -41.67 -54.68 0.83
CA GLY A 253 -43.02 -54.41 1.30
C GLY A 253 -43.19 -54.72 2.80
N GLU A 254 -44.21 -55.50 3.15
CA GLU A 254 -44.51 -55.90 4.53
C GLU A 254 -43.35 -56.70 5.16
N ALA A 255 -42.78 -56.16 6.23
CA ALA A 255 -41.67 -56.75 6.95
C ALA A 255 -42.09 -58.04 7.67
N GLN A 256 -41.38 -59.13 7.40
CA GLN A 256 -41.63 -60.45 7.97
C GLN A 256 -40.28 -61.09 8.32
N GLY A 257 -40.18 -61.78 9.46
CA GLY A 257 -38.89 -62.29 9.97
C GLY A 257 -38.10 -61.26 10.77
N THR A 258 -36.80 -61.53 10.97
CA THR A 258 -35.91 -60.69 11.79
C THR A 258 -35.02 -59.82 10.90
N GLN A 259 -35.04 -58.50 11.09
CA GLN A 259 -34.13 -57.61 10.37
C GLN A 259 -32.69 -57.78 10.86
N VAL A 260 -31.73 -57.73 9.94
CA VAL A 260 -30.30 -57.75 10.22
C VAL A 260 -29.62 -56.52 9.62
N SER A 261 -28.52 -56.10 10.22
CA SER A 261 -27.66 -55.02 9.68
C SER A 261 -26.67 -55.53 8.64
N GLU A 262 -26.17 -54.64 7.78
CA GLU A 262 -25.11 -54.97 6.80
C GLU A 262 -23.87 -55.58 7.47
N ALA A 263 -23.50 -55.09 8.66
CA ALA A 263 -22.40 -55.63 9.44
C ALA A 263 -22.65 -57.08 9.87
N GLN A 264 -23.86 -57.40 10.36
CA GLN A 264 -24.23 -58.77 10.72
C GLN A 264 -24.22 -59.72 9.52
N VAL A 265 -24.60 -59.22 8.33
CA VAL A 265 -24.57 -59.98 7.07
C VAL A 265 -23.13 -60.23 6.62
N LYS A 266 -22.23 -59.26 6.74
CA LYS A 266 -20.87 -59.33 6.18
C LYS A 266 -19.85 -60.06 7.05
N TYR A 267 -20.02 -60.03 8.38
CA TYR A 267 -18.95 -60.41 9.32
C TYR A 267 -19.18 -61.75 10.03
N GLY A 268 -19.77 -62.73 9.35
CA GLY A 268 -19.87 -64.12 9.84
C GLY A 268 -20.93 -64.38 10.90
N ALA A 269 -21.35 -63.36 11.66
CA ALA A 269 -22.35 -63.50 12.72
C ALA A 269 -23.67 -64.11 12.24
N LEU A 270 -24.18 -63.66 11.08
CA LEU A 270 -25.41 -64.19 10.51
C LEU A 270 -25.22 -65.59 9.91
N ALA A 271 -24.08 -65.87 9.28
CA ALA A 271 -23.76 -67.21 8.78
C ALA A 271 -23.76 -68.24 9.92
N TYR A 272 -23.15 -67.88 11.07
CA TYR A 272 -23.14 -68.71 12.27
C TYR A 272 -24.56 -68.93 12.83
N LYS A 273 -25.39 -67.88 12.90
CA LYS A 273 -26.80 -68.00 13.31
C LYS A 273 -27.60 -68.92 12.39
N LEU A 274 -27.46 -68.76 11.07
CA LEU A 274 -28.13 -69.60 10.07
C LEU A 274 -27.62 -71.06 10.12
N GLN A 275 -26.35 -71.27 10.46
CA GLN A 275 -25.81 -72.61 10.67
C GLN A 275 -26.45 -73.31 11.88
N ALA A 276 -26.90 -72.55 12.89
CA ALA A 276 -27.70 -73.00 14.02
C ALA A 276 -27.11 -74.21 14.78
N GLY A 277 -25.78 -74.22 14.94
CA GLY A 277 -25.06 -75.28 15.68
C GLY A 277 -25.03 -76.65 15.00
N ARG A 278 -25.43 -76.75 13.73
CA ARG A 278 -25.41 -78.02 12.97
C ARG A 278 -23.98 -78.45 12.63
N THR A 279 -23.73 -79.76 12.69
CA THR A 279 -22.42 -80.37 12.40
C THR A 279 -22.08 -80.37 10.91
N ASP A 280 -23.09 -80.56 10.06
CA ASP A 280 -22.92 -80.52 8.60
C ASP A 280 -22.88 -79.07 8.15
N ASN A 281 -21.89 -78.69 7.34
CA ASN A 281 -21.79 -77.32 6.83
C ASN A 281 -22.93 -77.07 5.83
N ILE A 282 -23.98 -76.35 6.24
CA ILE A 282 -25.13 -76.02 5.38
C ILE A 282 -25.10 -74.55 5.00
N TRP A 283 -24.76 -73.67 5.94
CA TRP A 283 -24.50 -72.26 5.71
C TRP A 283 -23.03 -71.95 5.96
N GLY A 284 -22.44 -71.17 5.05
CA GLY A 284 -21.07 -70.71 5.17
C GLY A 284 -20.88 -69.33 4.59
N GLN A 285 -19.78 -68.70 4.96
CA GLN A 285 -19.35 -67.41 4.46
C GLN A 285 -17.83 -67.32 4.55
N SER A 286 -17.16 -66.99 3.45
CA SER A 286 -15.79 -66.51 3.48
C SER A 286 -15.80 -65.06 3.97
N ILE A 287 -15.56 -64.86 5.27
CA ILE A 287 -15.71 -63.55 5.91
C ILE A 287 -14.77 -62.54 5.23
N LEU A 288 -15.23 -61.29 5.10
CA LEU A 288 -14.59 -60.19 4.35
C LEU A 288 -14.57 -60.32 2.83
N THR A 289 -14.78 -61.53 2.28
CA THR A 289 -14.78 -61.79 0.82
C THR A 289 -16.19 -61.95 0.27
N ASP A 290 -17.02 -62.77 0.92
CA ASP A 290 -18.42 -62.95 0.55
C ASP A 290 -19.25 -61.78 1.10
N ASN A 291 -20.07 -61.18 0.24
CA ASN A 291 -20.97 -60.09 0.62
C ASN A 291 -22.06 -60.55 1.60
N GLU A 292 -22.48 -61.81 1.54
CA GLU A 292 -23.51 -62.40 2.39
C GLU A 292 -23.28 -63.90 2.63
N PRO A 293 -23.91 -64.50 3.66
CA PRO A 293 -23.91 -65.95 3.85
C PRO A 293 -24.56 -66.68 2.68
N LEU A 294 -24.04 -67.87 2.36
CA LEU A 294 -24.51 -68.70 1.26
C LEU A 294 -24.80 -70.13 1.74
N PRO A 295 -25.87 -70.77 1.24
CA PRO A 295 -26.02 -72.21 1.35
C PRO A 295 -24.87 -72.91 0.62
N THR A 296 -24.05 -73.66 1.36
CA THR A 296 -22.84 -74.32 0.83
C THR A 296 -22.33 -75.42 1.74
N ALA A 297 -21.90 -76.53 1.13
CA ALA A 297 -21.22 -77.63 1.81
C ALA A 297 -19.69 -77.45 1.90
N LEU A 298 -19.14 -76.32 1.42
CA LEU A 298 -17.70 -76.09 1.43
C LEU A 298 -17.18 -75.83 2.85
N ALA A 299 -16.43 -76.78 3.41
CA ALA A 299 -15.85 -76.67 4.75
C ALA A 299 -14.97 -75.41 4.94
N SER A 300 -14.31 -74.93 3.88
CA SER A 300 -13.53 -73.69 3.92
C SER A 300 -14.35 -72.43 4.18
N LYS A 301 -15.67 -72.48 4.00
CA LYS A 301 -16.61 -71.38 4.30
C LYS A 301 -17.25 -71.50 5.67
N HIS A 302 -16.89 -72.51 6.47
CA HIS A 302 -17.42 -72.64 7.83
C HIS A 302 -16.99 -71.47 8.71
N VAL A 303 -17.90 -70.95 9.52
CA VAL A 303 -17.66 -69.83 10.43
C VAL A 303 -17.63 -70.34 11.87
N TYR A 304 -16.51 -70.11 12.56
CA TYR A 304 -16.34 -70.41 13.98
C TYR A 304 -16.58 -69.16 14.83
N LYS A 305 -17.07 -69.36 16.04
CA LYS A 305 -17.29 -68.33 17.06
C LYS A 305 -16.14 -68.30 18.06
N VAL A 306 -15.64 -67.11 18.35
CA VAL A 306 -14.64 -66.87 19.41
C VAL A 306 -15.28 -65.96 20.45
N ASP A 307 -15.47 -66.45 21.66
CA ASP A 307 -16.04 -65.70 22.77
C ASP A 307 -14.95 -65.24 23.74
N PHE A 308 -14.77 -63.93 23.88
CA PHE A 308 -13.86 -63.35 24.86
C PHE A 308 -14.62 -62.99 26.13
N THR A 309 -14.14 -63.43 27.30
CA THR A 309 -14.87 -63.30 28.56
C THR A 309 -14.08 -62.57 29.63
N TYR A 310 -14.71 -61.59 30.29
CA TYR A 310 -14.15 -60.87 31.45
C TYR A 310 -15.27 -60.52 32.43
N ASN A 311 -15.14 -60.90 33.70
CA ASN A 311 -16.09 -60.58 34.78
C ASN A 311 -17.59 -60.79 34.42
N GLY A 312 -17.91 -61.85 33.69
CA GLY A 312 -19.28 -62.17 33.28
C GLY A 312 -19.76 -61.48 32.00
N ASN A 313 -18.99 -60.54 31.44
CA ASN A 313 -19.23 -59.97 30.11
C ASN A 313 -18.61 -60.86 29.03
N THR A 314 -19.32 -61.02 27.91
CA THR A 314 -18.88 -61.81 26.75
C THR A 314 -18.92 -60.96 25.49
N VAL A 315 -17.79 -60.91 24.77
CA VAL A 315 -17.67 -60.28 23.46
C VAL A 315 -17.41 -61.38 22.42
N SER A 316 -18.36 -61.58 21.51
CA SER A 316 -18.26 -62.58 20.45
C SER A 316 -17.63 -62.02 19.18
N ARG A 317 -16.72 -62.78 18.59
CA ARG A 317 -16.15 -62.56 17.25
C ARG A 317 -16.31 -63.82 16.39
N TYR A 318 -16.04 -63.68 15.09
CA TYR A 318 -16.20 -64.76 14.12
C TYR A 318 -14.98 -64.85 13.20
N THR A 319 -14.63 -66.07 12.80
CA THR A 319 -13.53 -66.33 11.86
C THR A 319 -13.81 -67.56 11.00
N ASN A 320 -13.10 -67.69 9.88
CA ASN A 320 -13.03 -68.95 9.12
C ASN A 320 -11.82 -69.78 9.58
N TYR A 321 -11.75 -71.02 9.11
CA TYR A 321 -10.57 -71.87 9.28
C TYR A 321 -9.31 -71.17 8.74
N ASN A 322 -8.23 -71.06 9.54
CA ASN A 322 -7.00 -70.28 9.24
C ASN A 322 -7.25 -68.77 8.98
N GLY A 323 -8.42 -68.22 9.29
CA GLY A 323 -8.75 -66.81 9.08
C GLY A 323 -8.40 -65.92 10.28
N ASN A 324 -8.15 -64.64 10.01
CA ASN A 324 -8.02 -63.63 11.07
C ASN A 324 -9.37 -63.37 11.74
N ILE A 325 -9.35 -63.12 13.05
CA ILE A 325 -10.55 -62.74 13.80
C ILE A 325 -11.08 -61.40 13.29
N VAL A 326 -12.32 -61.42 12.82
CA VAL A 326 -12.96 -60.26 12.21
C VAL A 326 -13.38 -59.28 13.29
N GLY A 327 -12.93 -58.04 13.18
CA GLY A 327 -13.04 -57.05 14.26
C GLY A 327 -11.89 -57.10 15.27
N GLY A 328 -10.87 -57.93 15.03
CA GLY A 328 -9.67 -58.03 15.87
C GLY A 328 -9.94 -58.56 17.27
N MET A 329 -8.92 -58.45 18.11
CA MET A 329 -9.05 -58.71 19.55
C MET A 329 -9.99 -57.68 20.18
N PRO A 330 -10.82 -58.06 21.16
CA PRO A 330 -11.72 -57.12 21.82
C PRO A 330 -10.94 -56.06 22.61
N THR A 331 -11.51 -54.86 22.67
CA THR A 331 -10.98 -53.76 23.47
C THR A 331 -11.39 -53.88 24.93
N ALA A 332 -10.66 -53.18 25.82
CA ALA A 332 -11.04 -53.12 27.23
C ALA A 332 -12.43 -52.48 27.41
N LYS A 333 -12.80 -51.50 26.56
CA LYS A 333 -14.14 -50.89 26.58
C LYS A 333 -15.24 -51.91 26.30
N GLU A 334 -15.03 -52.81 25.35
CA GLU A 334 -16.01 -53.85 25.00
C GLU A 334 -16.15 -54.92 26.08
N LEU A 335 -15.06 -55.26 26.79
CA LEU A 335 -15.06 -56.30 27.82
C LEU A 335 -15.46 -55.77 29.21
N VAL A 336 -15.01 -54.57 29.58
CA VAL A 336 -15.37 -53.93 30.86
C VAL A 336 -16.81 -53.39 30.81
N GLY A 337 -17.25 -52.91 29.65
CA GLY A 337 -18.63 -52.46 29.45
C GLY A 337 -18.94 -51.18 30.23
N ALA A 338 -20.02 -51.20 31.02
CA ALA A 338 -20.52 -50.02 31.74
C ALA A 338 -19.54 -49.47 32.79
N ASP A 339 -18.63 -50.30 33.30
CA ASP A 339 -17.61 -49.91 34.29
C ASP A 339 -16.34 -49.34 33.64
N PHE A 340 -16.33 -49.17 32.31
CA PHE A 340 -15.19 -48.62 31.59
C PHE A 340 -15.05 -47.12 31.89
N ASP A 341 -13.99 -46.79 32.63
CA ASP A 341 -13.58 -45.44 32.94
C ASP A 341 -12.63 -44.92 31.86
N GLU A 342 -13.07 -43.92 31.08
CA GLU A 342 -12.29 -43.29 30.02
C GLU A 342 -11.06 -42.53 30.55
N THR A 343 -10.98 -42.30 31.87
CA THR A 343 -9.83 -41.68 32.54
C THR A 343 -8.74 -42.68 32.94
N LYS A 344 -8.90 -43.97 32.59
CA LYS A 344 -7.94 -45.04 32.88
C LYS A 344 -7.43 -45.73 31.62
N THR A 345 -6.21 -46.27 31.68
CA THR A 345 -5.61 -47.14 30.68
C THR A 345 -5.80 -48.57 31.17
N TYR A 346 -5.91 -49.52 30.25
CA TYR A 346 -6.21 -50.91 30.61
C TYR A 346 -5.21 -51.84 29.93
N THR A 347 -4.54 -52.67 30.73
CA THR A 347 -3.72 -53.77 30.23
C THR A 347 -4.57 -55.03 30.15
N MET A 348 -4.54 -55.73 29.03
CA MET A 348 -5.32 -56.96 28.80
C MET A 348 -4.39 -58.15 28.52
N ILE A 349 -4.63 -59.27 29.20
CA ILE A 349 -3.92 -60.55 28.97
C ILE A 349 -4.95 -61.60 28.58
N PHE A 350 -4.78 -62.18 27.40
CA PHE A 350 -5.66 -63.23 26.86
C PHE A 350 -5.14 -64.60 27.25
N ASP A 351 -6.00 -65.42 27.85
CA ASP A 351 -5.62 -66.73 28.38
C ASP A 351 -5.05 -67.65 27.28
N GLY A 352 -4.09 -68.50 27.67
CA GLY A 352 -3.37 -69.38 26.74
C GLY A 352 -2.46 -68.67 25.73
N GLY A 353 -2.20 -67.37 25.87
CA GLY A 353 -1.44 -66.59 24.89
C GLY A 353 -2.19 -66.39 23.58
N PHE A 354 -3.51 -66.31 23.65
CA PHE A 354 -4.36 -66.19 22.47
C PHE A 354 -4.17 -64.82 21.79
N GLU A 355 -3.82 -64.85 20.51
CA GLU A 355 -3.53 -63.68 19.67
C GLU A 355 -4.44 -63.66 18.43
N VAL A 356 -4.44 -62.55 17.70
CA VAL A 356 -5.29 -62.37 16.50
C VAL A 356 -5.05 -63.42 15.40
N PHE A 357 -3.87 -64.03 15.37
CA PHE A 357 -3.46 -65.06 14.41
C PHE A 357 -3.55 -66.48 14.97
N THR A 358 -4.04 -66.67 16.20
CA THR A 358 -4.20 -68.01 16.78
C THR A 358 -5.20 -68.81 15.93
N LEU A 359 -4.78 -70.02 15.55
CA LEU A 359 -5.58 -70.91 14.72
C LEU A 359 -6.84 -71.38 15.47
N VAL A 360 -8.01 -71.03 14.92
CA VAL A 360 -9.32 -71.48 15.43
C VAL A 360 -9.84 -72.64 14.57
N THR A 361 -10.02 -73.81 15.19
CA THR A 361 -10.52 -75.04 14.53
C THR A 361 -11.87 -75.51 15.07
N ALA A 362 -12.36 -74.89 16.14
CA ALA A 362 -13.67 -75.11 16.75
C ALA A 362 -14.09 -73.83 17.48
N ASP A 363 -15.37 -73.71 17.84
CA ASP A 363 -15.82 -72.62 18.71
C ASP A 363 -15.02 -72.62 20.02
N ILE A 364 -14.51 -71.46 20.42
CA ILE A 364 -13.62 -71.32 21.58
C ILE A 364 -14.04 -70.15 22.47
N THR A 365 -13.85 -70.32 23.77
CA THR A 365 -13.98 -69.25 24.76
C THR A 365 -12.60 -68.91 25.32
N VAL A 366 -12.24 -67.62 25.29
CA VAL A 366 -10.95 -67.08 25.73
C VAL A 366 -11.20 -66.16 26.94
N PRO A 367 -10.86 -66.59 28.17
CA PRO A 367 -10.82 -65.70 29.32
C PRO A 367 -9.82 -64.56 29.13
N VAL A 368 -10.17 -63.35 29.56
CA VAL A 368 -9.31 -62.15 29.49
C VAL A 368 -9.09 -61.62 30.89
N GLN A 369 -7.85 -61.31 31.26
CA GLN A 369 -7.51 -60.58 32.48
C GLN A 369 -7.31 -59.11 32.14
N ILE A 370 -7.98 -58.19 32.86
CA ILE A 370 -7.88 -56.75 32.61
C ILE A 370 -7.42 -56.04 33.89
N THR A 371 -6.39 -55.20 33.77
CA THR A 371 -5.87 -54.33 34.86
C THR A 371 -6.03 -52.86 34.46
N ALA A 372 -6.58 -52.02 35.36
CA ALA A 372 -6.80 -50.59 35.09
C ALA A 372 -5.73 -49.70 35.76
N HIS A 373 -5.24 -48.70 35.04
CA HIS A 373 -4.22 -47.73 35.46
C HIS A 373 -4.75 -46.31 35.24
N VAL A 374 -4.29 -45.31 36.01
CA VAL A 374 -4.73 -43.91 35.83
C VAL A 374 -4.05 -43.30 34.59
N ASN A 375 -4.82 -42.64 33.71
CA ASN A 375 -4.32 -42.06 32.45
C ASN A 375 -3.47 -40.81 32.62
N ASP A 376 -3.42 -40.20 33.81
CA ASP A 376 -2.77 -38.91 34.03
C ASP A 376 -1.56 -39.07 34.96
N VAL A 377 -0.37 -39.03 34.36
CA VAL A 377 0.90 -39.14 35.06
C VAL A 377 1.42 -37.74 35.38
N ALA A 378 1.36 -37.37 36.65
CA ALA A 378 2.07 -36.20 37.15
C ALA A 378 3.58 -36.47 37.16
N ILE A 379 4.33 -35.63 36.45
CA ILE A 379 5.78 -35.72 36.32
C ILE A 379 6.36 -34.50 37.04
N SER A 380 7.17 -34.77 38.07
CA SER A 380 7.77 -33.72 38.91
C SER A 380 9.29 -33.81 38.93
N THR A 381 9.87 -34.95 38.58
CA THR A 381 11.32 -35.18 38.62
C THR A 381 11.83 -35.87 37.35
N ALA A 382 13.14 -35.85 37.14
CA ALA A 382 13.78 -36.62 36.05
C ALA A 382 13.53 -38.14 36.18
N ALA A 383 13.36 -38.65 37.41
CA ALA A 383 13.00 -40.04 37.64
C ALA A 383 11.56 -40.34 37.21
N ASP A 384 10.61 -39.43 37.48
CA ASP A 384 9.22 -39.56 37.01
C ASP A 384 9.16 -39.52 35.48
N TRP A 385 9.97 -38.65 34.85
CA TRP A 385 10.09 -38.59 33.39
C TRP A 385 10.59 -39.94 32.85
N LYS A 386 11.65 -40.50 33.43
CA LYS A 386 12.18 -41.81 33.06
C LYS A 386 11.12 -42.92 33.21
N ALA A 387 10.35 -42.91 34.29
CA ALA A 387 9.26 -43.86 34.52
C ALA A 387 8.13 -43.71 33.50
N PHE A 388 7.73 -42.47 33.19
CA PHE A 388 6.75 -42.17 32.14
C PHE A 388 7.21 -42.70 30.78
N CYS A 389 8.46 -42.40 30.39
CA CYS A 389 9.04 -42.91 29.15
C CYS A 389 9.05 -44.44 29.10
N GLN A 390 9.40 -45.11 30.20
CA GLN A 390 9.41 -46.58 30.28
C GLN A 390 8.02 -47.18 30.09
N ARG A 391 6.98 -46.56 30.65
CA ARG A 391 5.58 -47.01 30.50
C ARG A 391 5.09 -46.87 29.06
N VAL A 392 5.31 -45.69 28.45
CA VAL A 392 5.00 -45.46 27.03
C VAL A 392 5.75 -46.46 26.15
N ASN A 393 7.06 -46.60 26.37
CA ASN A 393 7.90 -47.51 25.59
C ASN A 393 7.63 -48.99 25.86
N GLY A 394 6.90 -49.32 26.93
CA GLY A 394 6.44 -50.67 27.27
C GLY A 394 5.08 -51.04 26.66
N GLY A 395 4.47 -50.16 25.88
CA GLY A 395 3.20 -50.41 25.19
C GLY A 395 1.95 -49.86 25.90
N GLU A 396 2.09 -49.00 26.91
CA GLU A 396 0.95 -48.26 27.45
C GLU A 396 0.50 -47.15 26.48
N HIS A 397 -0.45 -47.48 25.61
CA HIS A 397 -1.07 -46.55 24.67
C HIS A 397 -2.00 -45.55 25.39
N ASN A 398 -2.10 -44.30 24.93
CA ASN A 398 -2.96 -43.23 25.47
C ASN A 398 -2.58 -42.72 26.87
N LEU A 399 -1.32 -42.89 27.28
CA LEU A 399 -0.83 -42.32 28.54
C LEU A 399 -0.68 -40.80 28.44
N ASN A 400 -1.41 -40.05 29.28
CA ASN A 400 -1.24 -38.61 29.39
C ASN A 400 -0.15 -38.29 30.41
N GLY A 401 0.72 -37.36 30.06
CA GLY A 401 1.75 -36.83 30.96
C GLY A 401 1.46 -35.37 31.25
N ARG A 402 1.62 -34.95 32.51
CA ARG A 402 1.65 -33.52 32.84
C ARG A 402 2.87 -33.17 33.66
N LEU A 403 3.59 -32.14 33.25
CA LEU A 403 4.63 -31.57 34.10
C LEU A 403 3.96 -30.77 35.22
N THR A 404 4.49 -30.89 36.44
CA THR A 404 3.98 -30.15 37.62
C THR A 404 4.97 -29.13 38.16
N GLN A 405 6.19 -29.14 37.63
CA GLN A 405 7.25 -28.19 37.88
C GLN A 405 8.28 -28.28 36.75
N ASP A 406 9.24 -27.36 36.73
CA ASP A 406 10.37 -27.42 35.81
C ASP A 406 11.28 -28.61 36.15
N ILE A 407 11.81 -29.28 35.12
CA ILE A 407 12.60 -30.51 35.26
C ILE A 407 13.88 -30.37 34.43
N ASP A 408 15.01 -30.78 35.01
CA ASP A 408 16.28 -30.95 34.29
C ASP A 408 16.60 -32.44 34.12
N LEU A 409 16.70 -32.90 32.88
CA LEU A 409 17.03 -34.29 32.54
C LEU A 409 18.53 -34.57 32.54
N GLY A 410 19.38 -33.54 32.64
CA GLY A 410 20.83 -33.69 32.57
C GLY A 410 21.30 -34.26 31.23
N THR A 411 22.26 -35.19 31.28
CA THR A 411 22.94 -35.78 30.12
C THR A 411 22.46 -37.18 29.73
N GLU A 412 21.62 -37.82 30.54
CA GLU A 412 21.04 -39.15 30.24
C GLU A 412 19.56 -39.01 29.88
N ILE A 413 19.26 -38.90 28.58
CA ILE A 413 17.90 -38.69 28.11
C ILE A 413 17.24 -40.04 27.82
N VAL A 414 16.17 -40.34 28.56
CA VAL A 414 15.21 -41.39 28.17
C VAL A 414 14.08 -40.73 27.40
N GLN A 415 13.87 -41.17 26.17
CA GLN A 415 12.94 -40.53 25.23
C GLN A 415 11.55 -41.14 25.32
N VAL A 416 10.53 -40.32 25.07
CA VAL A 416 9.13 -40.75 24.97
C VAL A 416 8.86 -41.32 23.58
N GLY A 417 8.32 -42.55 23.52
CA GLY A 417 7.96 -43.22 22.28
C GLY A 417 9.11 -43.95 21.59
N ARG A 418 8.79 -45.01 20.84
CA ARG A 418 9.70 -45.76 19.95
C ARG A 418 8.94 -46.21 18.70
N TYR A 419 9.65 -46.69 17.68
CA TYR A 419 9.03 -47.13 16.41
C TYR A 419 7.87 -48.13 16.58
N LEU A 420 7.99 -49.13 17.47
CA LEU A 420 6.92 -50.11 17.75
C LEU A 420 5.87 -49.62 18.76
N HIS A 421 6.20 -48.58 19.54
CA HIS A 421 5.37 -48.02 20.60
C HIS A 421 5.45 -46.48 20.55
N PRO A 422 4.95 -45.84 19.48
CA PRO A 422 5.02 -44.40 19.35
C PRO A 422 4.10 -43.74 20.39
N TYR A 423 4.42 -42.51 20.76
CA TYR A 423 3.60 -41.75 21.70
C TYR A 423 2.27 -41.37 21.04
N VAL A 424 1.18 -41.84 21.63
CA VAL A 424 -0.20 -41.48 21.30
C VAL A 424 -0.87 -41.15 22.62
N GLY A 425 -0.97 -39.87 22.96
CA GLY A 425 -1.49 -39.38 24.24
C GLY A 425 -1.43 -37.84 24.33
N THR A 426 -1.96 -37.27 25.41
CA THR A 426 -1.83 -35.83 25.69
C THR A 426 -0.68 -35.56 26.66
N PHE A 427 0.32 -34.84 26.19
CA PHE A 427 1.38 -34.31 27.04
C PHE A 427 1.16 -32.81 27.29
N ASP A 428 0.86 -32.45 28.54
CA ASP A 428 0.64 -31.07 28.96
C ASP A 428 1.82 -30.59 29.83
N GLY A 429 2.66 -29.73 29.28
CA GLY A 429 3.76 -29.13 30.05
C GLY A 429 3.30 -28.14 31.12
N GLN A 430 2.03 -27.70 31.13
CA GLN A 430 1.49 -26.69 32.04
C GLN A 430 2.36 -25.41 32.15
N ASN A 431 3.01 -25.04 31.05
CA ASN A 431 4.00 -23.96 30.89
C ASN A 431 5.33 -24.16 31.64
N HIS A 432 5.59 -25.35 32.17
CA HIS A 432 6.87 -25.72 32.77
C HIS A 432 7.96 -25.98 31.73
N THR A 433 9.20 -25.85 32.20
CA THR A 433 10.41 -26.01 31.40
C THR A 433 11.02 -27.40 31.58
N LEU A 434 11.24 -28.09 30.47
CA LEU A 434 12.05 -29.30 30.38
C LEU A 434 13.45 -28.94 29.88
N THR A 435 14.46 -29.07 30.74
CA THR A 435 15.86 -28.78 30.40
C THR A 435 16.56 -30.06 29.92
N ILE A 436 17.26 -29.96 28.80
CA ILE A 436 17.87 -31.08 28.08
C ILE A 436 19.30 -30.71 27.65
N ASN A 437 20.29 -31.49 28.07
CA ASN A 437 21.70 -31.28 27.70
C ASN A 437 22.31 -32.57 27.13
N TRP A 438 22.26 -32.77 25.81
CA TRP A 438 22.78 -33.99 25.17
C TRP A 438 24.09 -33.77 24.43
N GLN A 439 25.00 -34.72 24.57
CA GLN A 439 26.18 -34.88 23.72
C GLN A 439 26.39 -36.37 23.44
N GLY A 440 26.17 -36.83 22.21
CA GLY A 440 26.28 -38.25 21.88
C GLY A 440 25.69 -38.63 20.51
N GLU A 441 25.27 -39.90 20.40
CA GLU A 441 24.70 -40.46 19.17
C GLU A 441 23.39 -39.78 18.72
N ALA A 442 23.04 -40.05 17.47
CA ALA A 442 21.84 -39.61 16.75
C ALA A 442 20.52 -39.68 17.53
N GLY A 443 19.56 -38.81 17.15
CA GLY A 443 18.15 -38.97 17.53
C GLY A 443 17.74 -38.34 18.86
N ALA A 444 18.61 -37.59 19.53
CA ALA A 444 18.36 -36.99 20.84
C ALA A 444 17.26 -35.91 20.80
N THR A 445 16.08 -36.30 21.25
CA THR A 445 14.88 -35.46 21.37
C THR A 445 14.04 -35.95 22.56
N PRO A 446 13.28 -35.10 23.27
CA PRO A 446 12.41 -35.58 24.34
C PRO A 446 11.32 -36.55 23.83
N PHE A 447 10.82 -36.35 22.61
CA PHE A 447 9.87 -37.25 21.95
C PHE A 447 10.48 -37.89 20.71
N LEU A 448 10.81 -39.19 20.76
CA LEU A 448 11.46 -39.85 19.64
C LEU A 448 10.46 -40.15 18.50
N ASN A 449 9.33 -40.80 18.80
CA ASN A 449 8.30 -41.09 17.83
C ASN A 449 6.93 -40.73 18.39
N VAL A 450 6.17 -39.94 17.64
CA VAL A 450 4.80 -39.51 17.98
C VAL A 450 3.87 -39.97 16.85
N GLU A 451 2.67 -40.48 17.18
CA GLU A 451 1.72 -41.02 16.19
C GLU A 451 0.28 -40.46 16.36
N ASN A 452 -0.59 -40.78 15.38
CA ASN A 452 -1.98 -40.36 15.22
C ASN A 452 -2.78 -40.30 16.53
N GLY A 453 -3.24 -39.10 16.89
CA GLY A 453 -4.01 -38.81 18.09
C GLY A 453 -3.23 -38.16 19.23
N ALA A 454 -1.91 -37.97 19.07
CA ALA A 454 -1.11 -37.28 20.07
C ALA A 454 -1.34 -35.76 20.11
N VAL A 455 -1.33 -35.20 21.32
CA VAL A 455 -1.39 -33.77 21.58
C VAL A 455 -0.25 -33.38 22.51
N ILE A 456 0.65 -32.50 22.07
CA ILE A 456 1.71 -31.94 22.91
C ILE A 456 1.42 -30.46 23.08
N LYS A 457 1.28 -30.00 24.33
CA LYS A 457 0.93 -28.61 24.59
C LYS A 457 1.57 -27.99 25.82
N ASN A 458 1.62 -26.66 25.85
CA ASN A 458 2.05 -25.87 27.00
C ASN A 458 3.47 -26.23 27.49
N LEU A 459 4.38 -26.60 26.60
CA LEU A 459 5.69 -27.14 26.97
C LEU A 459 6.82 -26.19 26.55
N ARG A 460 7.72 -25.88 27.48
CA ARG A 460 8.95 -25.15 27.19
C ARG A 460 10.12 -26.12 27.24
N ILE A 461 11.00 -26.08 26.26
CA ILE A 461 12.19 -26.93 26.21
C ILE A 461 13.41 -26.01 26.13
N LYS A 462 14.41 -26.27 26.96
CA LYS A 462 15.63 -25.46 27.01
C LYS A 462 16.87 -26.33 27.05
N GLY A 463 17.98 -25.85 26.51
CA GLY A 463 19.30 -26.44 26.74
C GLY A 463 20.10 -26.61 25.47
N LYS A 464 20.86 -27.70 25.36
CA LYS A 464 21.79 -27.92 24.24
C LYS A 464 21.77 -29.36 23.77
N ILE A 465 21.74 -29.57 22.46
CA ILE A 465 21.82 -30.89 21.82
C ILE A 465 22.98 -30.87 20.83
N THR A 466 23.98 -31.72 21.04
CA THR A 466 25.11 -31.91 20.12
C THR A 466 25.15 -33.36 19.65
N VAL A 467 25.06 -33.57 18.33
CA VAL A 467 25.11 -34.88 17.68
C VAL A 467 26.13 -34.86 16.53
N ASP A 468 26.81 -35.99 16.30
CA ASP A 468 27.82 -36.08 15.24
C ASP A 468 27.20 -36.33 13.85
N GLU A 469 26.32 -37.32 13.73
CA GLU A 469 25.60 -37.70 12.51
C GLU A 469 24.11 -37.90 12.83
N SER A 470 23.21 -37.61 11.87
CA SER A 470 21.75 -37.88 11.87
C SER A 470 20.78 -36.72 12.19
N ASN A 471 19.50 -37.03 12.01
CA ASN A 471 18.29 -36.27 12.28
C ASN A 471 18.19 -35.89 13.76
N THR A 472 17.92 -34.61 14.05
CA THR A 472 17.70 -34.11 15.42
C THR A 472 16.77 -32.90 15.46
N ALA A 473 16.18 -32.62 16.62
CA ALA A 473 15.30 -31.47 16.81
C ALA A 473 15.15 -31.04 18.27
N GLY A 474 14.52 -29.88 18.49
CA GLY A 474 14.25 -29.38 19.85
C GLY A 474 13.17 -30.16 20.61
N LEU A 475 12.13 -30.65 19.92
CA LEU A 475 10.97 -31.31 20.54
C LEU A 475 10.83 -32.78 20.13
N ALA A 476 10.72 -33.05 18.83
CA ALA A 476 10.39 -34.39 18.33
C ALA A 476 11.25 -34.85 17.16
N TYR A 477 11.68 -36.11 17.18
CA TYR A 477 12.45 -36.68 16.09
C TYR A 477 11.56 -37.03 14.89
N ALA A 478 10.51 -37.85 15.08
CA ALA A 478 9.58 -38.19 14.00
C ALA A 478 8.12 -38.17 14.44
N VAL A 479 7.27 -37.59 13.59
CA VAL A 479 5.82 -37.48 13.79
C VAL A 479 5.08 -38.20 12.66
N TYR A 480 4.13 -39.06 13.02
CA TYR A 480 3.27 -39.80 12.10
C TYR A 480 1.80 -39.57 12.44
N GLY A 481 0.87 -39.69 11.48
CA GLY A 481 -0.55 -39.54 11.82
C GLY A 481 -1.00 -38.09 12.05
N ASN A 482 -2.27 -37.91 12.44
CA ASN A 482 -2.82 -36.60 12.79
C ASN A 482 -2.36 -36.21 14.20
N VAL A 483 -1.51 -35.18 14.32
CA VAL A 483 -0.90 -34.75 15.58
C VAL A 483 -1.08 -33.26 15.77
N THR A 484 -1.30 -32.83 17.01
CA THR A 484 -1.42 -31.41 17.37
C THR A 484 -0.30 -31.01 18.32
N ILE A 485 0.46 -29.97 17.95
CA ILE A 485 1.47 -29.35 18.81
C ILE A 485 1.06 -27.90 19.02
N SER A 486 0.81 -27.50 20.27
CA SER A 486 0.30 -26.15 20.55
C SER A 486 0.94 -25.50 21.75
N ASN A 487 1.07 -24.18 21.76
CA ASN A 487 1.57 -23.44 22.91
C ASN A 487 2.96 -23.96 23.41
N CYS A 488 3.89 -24.23 22.50
CA CYS A 488 5.20 -24.81 22.83
C CYS A 488 6.36 -23.87 22.48
N ILE A 489 7.41 -23.86 23.30
CA ILE A 489 8.63 -23.05 23.09
C ILE A 489 9.85 -23.96 23.05
N THR A 490 10.70 -23.83 22.04
CA THR A 490 12.04 -24.45 22.02
C THR A 490 13.12 -23.37 22.11
N ASP A 491 13.92 -23.44 23.17
CA ASP A 491 15.10 -22.63 23.42
C ASP A 491 16.31 -23.57 23.54
N VAL A 492 16.51 -24.36 22.49
CA VAL A 492 17.51 -25.43 22.46
C VAL A 492 18.56 -25.13 21.40
N ASP A 493 19.81 -25.03 21.83
CA ASP A 493 20.95 -24.90 20.92
C ASP A 493 21.30 -26.26 20.31
N ILE A 494 21.03 -26.42 19.02
CA ILE A 494 21.24 -27.64 18.26
C ILE A 494 22.54 -27.51 17.46
N THR A 495 23.46 -28.44 17.65
CA THR A 495 24.69 -28.57 16.85
C THR A 495 24.75 -29.98 16.23
N GLY A 496 24.75 -30.06 14.91
CA GLY A 496 24.76 -31.33 14.17
C GLY A 496 25.81 -31.36 13.05
N GLY A 497 25.97 -32.55 12.44
CA GLY A 497 26.71 -32.76 11.20
C GLY A 497 28.23 -32.76 11.35
N HIS A 498 28.92 -33.21 10.30
CA HIS A 498 30.37 -33.09 10.12
C HIS A 498 30.75 -33.06 8.63
N SER A 499 32.05 -33.03 8.32
CA SER A 499 32.55 -32.98 6.94
C SER A 499 32.01 -34.14 6.10
N GLY A 500 31.28 -33.83 5.03
CA GLY A 500 30.71 -34.81 4.08
C GLY A 500 29.29 -35.32 4.41
N GLU A 501 28.83 -35.22 5.65
CA GLU A 501 27.53 -35.74 6.09
C GLU A 501 26.75 -34.66 6.88
N PRO A 502 25.73 -34.03 6.27
CA PRO A 502 24.92 -33.00 6.91
C PRO A 502 23.96 -33.59 7.94
N SER A 503 23.60 -32.79 8.95
CA SER A 503 22.52 -33.11 9.88
C SER A 503 21.18 -32.63 9.33
N ASN A 504 20.15 -33.46 9.53
CA ASN A 504 18.76 -33.13 9.22
C ASN A 504 18.10 -32.49 10.44
N ALA A 505 18.42 -31.21 10.70
CA ALA A 505 18.08 -30.56 11.95
C ALA A 505 16.90 -29.58 11.80
N GLY A 506 15.85 -29.79 12.61
CA GLY A 506 14.70 -28.89 12.72
C GLY A 506 14.62 -28.25 14.11
N GLY A 507 14.32 -26.96 14.20
CA GLY A 507 14.23 -26.27 15.49
C GLY A 507 13.13 -26.81 16.42
N LEU A 508 12.08 -27.42 15.84
CA LEU A 508 10.99 -28.09 16.57
C LEU A 508 10.94 -29.59 16.25
N ILE A 509 10.91 -29.97 14.97
CA ILE A 509 10.71 -31.36 14.51
C ILE A 509 11.71 -31.73 13.43
N SER A 510 12.28 -32.94 13.49
CA SER A 510 13.22 -33.39 12.45
C SER A 510 12.51 -33.98 11.23
N GLY A 511 11.49 -34.83 11.41
CA GLY A 511 10.73 -35.37 10.28
C GLY A 511 9.25 -35.71 10.52
N VAL A 512 8.45 -35.63 9.46
CA VAL A 512 6.99 -35.89 9.48
C VAL A 512 6.60 -36.89 8.37
N GLY A 513 5.84 -37.94 8.71
CA GLY A 513 5.41 -39.01 7.79
C GLY A 513 3.90 -39.25 7.74
N SER A 514 3.31 -39.20 6.54
CA SER A 514 1.94 -39.65 6.17
C SER A 514 0.80 -39.35 7.17
N ALA A 515 0.41 -38.06 7.34
CA ALA A 515 -0.91 -37.53 7.79
C ALA A 515 -0.86 -36.05 8.27
N HIS A 516 -1.97 -35.44 8.68
CA HIS A 516 -2.12 -33.99 8.89
C HIS A 516 -1.52 -33.50 10.23
N LEU A 517 -0.47 -32.67 10.18
CA LEU A 517 0.16 -32.06 11.36
C LEU A 517 -0.34 -30.63 11.58
N THR A 518 -0.84 -30.32 12.78
CA THR A 518 -1.26 -28.97 13.16
C THR A 518 -0.31 -28.39 14.22
N ILE A 519 0.31 -27.25 13.91
CA ILE A 519 1.16 -26.49 14.83
C ILE A 519 0.53 -25.13 15.08
N THR A 520 0.30 -24.77 16.33
CA THR A 520 -0.35 -23.50 16.68
C THR A 520 0.32 -22.85 17.88
N ASP A 521 0.58 -21.55 17.84
CA ASP A 521 1.14 -20.80 18.97
C ASP A 521 2.49 -21.40 19.44
N CYS A 522 3.45 -21.57 18.52
CA CYS A 522 4.75 -22.16 18.84
C CYS A 522 5.91 -21.20 18.54
N VAL A 523 6.96 -21.26 19.37
CA VAL A 523 8.17 -20.43 19.25
C VAL A 523 9.41 -21.31 19.16
N VAL A 524 10.33 -20.97 18.27
CA VAL A 524 11.70 -21.53 18.24
C VAL A 524 12.70 -20.40 18.40
N MET A 525 13.49 -20.42 19.47
CA MET A 525 14.48 -19.39 19.85
C MET A 525 15.93 -19.87 19.83
N GLY A 526 16.15 -21.18 20.05
CA GLY A 526 17.49 -21.75 20.11
C GLY A 526 18.23 -21.71 18.77
N SER A 527 19.56 -21.76 18.82
CA SER A 527 20.39 -21.74 17.62
C SER A 527 20.45 -23.11 16.92
N ILE A 528 20.58 -23.13 15.59
CA ILE A 528 20.73 -24.36 14.79
C ILE A 528 22.01 -24.27 13.95
N THR A 529 23.01 -25.09 14.28
CA THR A 529 24.32 -25.09 13.62
C THR A 529 24.62 -26.45 12.99
N ASP A 530 24.81 -26.49 11.67
CA ASP A 530 25.34 -27.67 10.97
C ASP A 530 26.83 -27.48 10.65
N ARG A 531 27.69 -28.38 11.13
CA ARG A 531 29.16 -28.33 10.93
C ARG A 531 29.59 -28.84 9.55
N SER A 532 28.66 -29.29 8.71
CA SER A 532 28.95 -29.69 7.32
C SER A 532 29.29 -28.49 6.42
N GLU A 533 29.79 -28.80 5.23
CA GLU A 533 29.96 -27.82 4.16
C GLU A 533 28.62 -27.18 3.79
N GLU A 534 28.66 -25.89 3.46
CA GLU A 534 27.47 -25.06 3.18
C GLU A 534 26.56 -25.64 2.08
N SER A 535 27.16 -26.22 1.04
CA SER A 535 26.45 -26.78 -0.12
C SER A 535 25.59 -28.02 0.20
N VAL A 536 25.84 -28.69 1.34
CA VAL A 536 25.15 -29.92 1.72
C VAL A 536 24.24 -29.79 2.93
N ARG A 537 24.30 -28.67 3.68
CA ARG A 537 23.51 -28.42 4.89
C ARG A 537 22.01 -28.66 4.69
N GLN A 538 21.37 -29.19 5.73
CA GLN A 538 19.98 -29.65 5.73
C GLN A 538 19.25 -29.16 6.99
N LEU A 539 18.92 -27.86 7.01
CA LEU A 539 18.41 -27.16 8.20
C LEU A 539 17.00 -26.60 8.01
N ALA A 540 16.19 -26.64 9.07
CA ALA A 540 14.95 -25.86 9.10
C ALA A 540 14.66 -25.20 10.45
N GLY A 541 14.08 -24.00 10.41
CA GLY A 541 13.73 -23.25 11.62
C GLY A 541 12.66 -23.95 12.47
N PHE A 542 11.73 -24.68 11.86
CA PHE A 542 10.72 -25.49 12.57
C PHE A 542 10.80 -26.97 12.22
N ILE A 543 10.47 -27.35 10.98
CA ILE A 543 10.37 -28.75 10.53
C ILE A 543 11.34 -28.98 9.38
N TYR A 544 12.23 -29.97 9.51
CA TYR A 544 13.20 -30.25 8.44
C TYR A 544 12.63 -31.10 7.29
N THR A 545 12.14 -32.32 7.53
CA THR A 545 11.47 -33.12 6.48
C THR A 545 9.95 -33.20 6.65
N ASP A 546 9.23 -33.09 5.53
CA ASP A 546 7.78 -33.27 5.44
C ASP A 546 7.37 -34.21 4.30
N TRP A 547 6.62 -35.26 4.64
CA TRP A 547 5.93 -36.12 3.67
C TRP A 547 4.40 -36.02 3.79
N ALA A 548 3.90 -34.97 4.45
CA ALA A 548 2.48 -34.82 4.76
C ALA A 548 2.01 -33.36 4.87
N ASP A 549 0.70 -33.15 4.88
CA ASP A 549 0.05 -31.83 4.93
C ASP A 549 0.21 -31.20 6.32
N CYS A 550 0.97 -30.10 6.41
CA CYS A 550 1.22 -29.38 7.64
C CYS A 550 0.50 -28.02 7.65
N THR A 551 -0.16 -27.68 8.76
CA THR A 551 -0.75 -26.35 8.98
C THR A 551 -0.08 -25.70 10.18
N MET A 552 0.44 -24.48 9.97
CA MET A 552 1.09 -23.68 10.98
C MET A 552 0.36 -22.35 11.15
N THR A 553 -0.05 -22.05 12.38
CA THR A 553 -0.80 -20.83 12.70
C THR A 553 -0.17 -20.13 13.90
N ASN A 554 -0.01 -18.81 13.84
CA ASN A 554 0.51 -17.99 14.95
C ASN A 554 1.89 -18.48 15.45
N CYS A 555 2.85 -18.74 14.57
CA CYS A 555 4.17 -19.28 14.94
C CYS A 555 5.29 -18.25 14.76
N LEU A 556 6.33 -18.33 15.59
CA LEU A 556 7.44 -17.38 15.60
C LEU A 556 8.82 -18.07 15.59
N TYR A 557 9.64 -17.78 14.59
CA TYR A 557 11.03 -18.23 14.51
C TYR A 557 12.01 -17.08 14.86
N LEU A 558 12.82 -17.26 15.91
CA LEU A 558 13.81 -16.29 16.40
C LEU A 558 15.24 -16.84 16.36
N GLY A 559 15.41 -18.15 16.25
CA GLY A 559 16.70 -18.83 16.32
C GLY A 559 17.72 -18.32 15.30
N THR A 560 18.99 -18.32 15.69
CA THR A 560 20.11 -18.10 14.76
C THR A 560 20.49 -19.41 14.08
N ASN A 561 21.01 -19.33 12.86
CA ASN A 561 21.44 -20.52 12.13
C ASN A 561 22.59 -20.20 11.16
N ASN A 562 23.23 -21.24 10.65
CA ASN A 562 24.22 -21.13 9.57
C ASN A 562 23.73 -21.74 8.24
N ALA A 563 22.41 -21.74 8.02
CA ALA A 563 21.81 -22.20 6.78
C ALA A 563 22.09 -21.20 5.64
N SER A 564 22.17 -21.72 4.42
CA SER A 564 22.16 -20.91 3.20
C SER A 564 21.04 -21.37 2.27
N ASP A 565 20.69 -20.56 1.28
CA ASP A 565 19.68 -20.93 0.29
C ASP A 565 20.27 -21.89 -0.76
N ASN A 566 20.55 -23.11 -0.31
CA ASN A 566 21.12 -24.21 -1.10
C ASN A 566 20.04 -25.15 -1.68
N GLY A 567 18.76 -24.77 -1.59
CA GLY A 567 17.61 -25.56 -2.01
C GLY A 567 17.22 -26.72 -1.07
N LYS A 568 17.89 -26.87 0.08
CA LYS A 568 17.61 -27.91 1.10
C LYS A 568 17.30 -27.33 2.48
N CYS A 569 17.54 -26.05 2.71
CA CYS A 569 17.26 -25.38 3.98
C CYS A 569 16.01 -24.50 3.90
N HIS A 570 15.21 -24.44 4.97
CA HIS A 570 13.89 -23.79 4.96
C HIS A 570 13.53 -23.09 6.27
N THR A 571 12.83 -21.95 6.21
CA THR A 571 12.55 -21.17 7.42
C THR A 571 11.53 -21.87 8.32
N PHE A 572 10.50 -22.48 7.73
CA PHE A 572 9.49 -23.23 8.49
C PHE A 572 9.44 -24.71 8.09
N LEU A 573 9.36 -25.06 6.79
CA LEU A 573 9.27 -26.46 6.31
C LEU A 573 9.63 -26.60 4.82
N ARG A 574 9.82 -27.82 4.31
CA ARG A 574 10.38 -28.05 2.97
C ARG A 574 9.35 -28.08 1.83
N LYS A 575 8.15 -28.65 2.03
CA LYS A 575 7.14 -28.88 0.97
C LYS A 575 5.70 -28.78 1.48
N GLY A 576 4.91 -27.90 0.86
CA GLY A 576 3.44 -28.06 0.76
C GLY A 576 2.59 -27.76 2.01
N GLY A 577 3.09 -27.01 2.99
CA GLY A 577 2.30 -26.58 4.16
C GLY A 577 1.54 -25.26 3.98
N THR A 578 0.53 -25.03 4.83
CA THR A 578 -0.17 -23.75 4.96
C THR A 578 0.36 -22.96 6.15
N PHE A 579 0.69 -21.68 5.93
CA PHE A 579 1.14 -20.76 6.98
C PHE A 579 0.16 -19.62 7.11
N GLU A 580 -0.32 -19.41 8.33
CA GLU A 580 -1.16 -18.27 8.68
C GLU A 580 -0.53 -17.56 9.89
N ASN A 581 -0.35 -16.24 9.80
CA ASN A 581 0.15 -15.45 10.93
C ASN A 581 1.51 -15.96 11.47
N CYS A 582 2.43 -16.35 10.58
CA CYS A 582 3.74 -16.91 10.93
C CYS A 582 4.86 -15.91 10.62
N TYR A 583 5.73 -15.65 11.61
CA TYR A 583 6.74 -14.62 11.57
C TYR A 583 8.15 -15.15 11.83
N TYR A 584 9.17 -14.52 11.25
CA TYR A 584 10.57 -14.86 11.52
C TYR A 584 11.49 -13.64 11.62
N LEU A 585 12.48 -13.68 12.50
CA LEU A 585 13.54 -12.67 12.58
C LEU A 585 14.71 -13.00 11.65
N ASN A 586 15.26 -14.21 11.81
CA ASN A 586 16.36 -14.73 11.00
C ASN A 586 15.82 -15.80 10.05
N ALA A 587 16.04 -15.66 8.75
CA ALA A 587 15.67 -16.73 7.82
C ALA A 587 16.57 -17.96 8.01
N SER A 588 16.05 -19.15 7.71
CA SER A 588 16.86 -20.36 7.57
C SER A 588 16.70 -20.86 6.13
N GLY A 589 17.63 -20.55 5.24
CA GLY A 589 17.50 -20.92 3.81
C GLY A 589 16.30 -20.25 3.12
N THR A 590 15.43 -21.03 2.45
CA THR A 590 14.28 -20.52 1.70
C THR A 590 13.28 -19.77 2.61
N LEU A 591 12.86 -18.58 2.16
CA LEU A 591 11.97 -17.67 2.90
C LEU A 591 10.53 -18.19 2.97
N GLN A 592 9.96 -18.25 4.17
CA GLN A 592 8.58 -18.67 4.43
C GLN A 592 8.02 -17.88 5.61
N GLY A 593 6.77 -17.39 5.51
CA GLY A 593 6.18 -16.47 6.50
C GLY A 593 6.57 -15.01 6.25
N GLU A 594 6.22 -14.13 7.20
CA GLU A 594 6.53 -12.69 7.16
C GLU A 594 7.79 -12.39 7.99
N GLN A 595 8.78 -11.75 7.38
CA GLN A 595 9.98 -11.32 8.11
C GLN A 595 9.64 -10.15 9.02
N VAL A 596 10.13 -10.18 10.25
CA VAL A 596 10.01 -9.10 11.23
C VAL A 596 11.38 -8.58 11.64
N THR A 597 11.42 -7.32 12.09
CA THR A 597 12.63 -6.69 12.63
C THR A 597 12.70 -6.80 14.15
N ALA A 598 13.90 -6.59 14.72
CA ALA A 598 14.09 -6.54 16.17
C ALA A 598 13.27 -5.42 16.82
N GLU A 599 13.07 -4.30 16.12
CA GLU A 599 12.26 -3.18 16.56
C GLU A 599 10.77 -3.55 16.61
N GLN A 600 10.25 -4.23 15.57
CA GLN A 600 8.87 -4.71 15.55
C GLN A 600 8.60 -5.70 16.69
N LEU A 601 9.55 -6.61 16.96
CA LEU A 601 9.48 -7.55 18.08
C LEU A 601 9.42 -6.86 19.46
N LYS A 602 10.06 -5.70 19.63
CA LYS A 602 10.05 -4.91 20.88
C LYS A 602 8.81 -4.02 21.02
N SER A 603 8.18 -3.67 19.90
CA SER A 603 7.15 -2.63 19.85
C SER A 603 5.77 -3.07 20.33
N GLY A 604 5.53 -4.38 20.46
CA GLY A 604 4.20 -4.96 20.66
C GLY A 604 3.47 -5.34 19.38
N GLU A 605 3.94 -4.91 18.21
CA GLU A 605 3.32 -5.23 16.91
C GLU A 605 3.18 -6.74 16.71
N VAL A 606 4.27 -7.47 16.89
CA VAL A 606 4.29 -8.92 16.64
C VAL A 606 3.46 -9.66 17.70
N ALA A 607 3.45 -9.19 18.95
CA ALA A 607 2.58 -9.72 20.01
C ALA A 607 1.10 -9.58 19.64
N TYR A 608 0.71 -8.38 19.20
CA TYR A 608 -0.66 -8.05 18.80
C TYR A 608 -1.10 -8.86 17.57
N LYS A 609 -0.24 -8.94 16.53
CA LYS A 609 -0.48 -9.76 15.34
C LYS A 609 -0.66 -11.23 15.69
N LEU A 610 0.25 -11.81 16.49
CA LEU A 610 0.18 -13.21 16.93
C LEU A 610 -1.05 -13.50 17.80
N GLN A 611 -1.48 -12.54 18.63
CA GLN A 611 -2.72 -12.66 19.40
C GLN A 611 -3.97 -12.68 18.50
N ALA A 612 -3.92 -12.05 17.32
CA ALA A 612 -4.91 -12.14 16.25
C ALA A 612 -6.36 -11.85 16.68
N GLY A 613 -6.55 -10.90 17.62
CA GLY A 613 -7.87 -10.52 18.13
C GLY A 613 -8.57 -11.58 19.00
N ARG A 614 -7.86 -12.63 19.42
CA ARG A 614 -8.40 -13.66 20.32
C ARG A 614 -8.65 -13.08 21.71
N THR A 615 -9.77 -13.49 22.32
CA THR A 615 -10.17 -13.08 23.68
C THR A 615 -9.33 -13.74 24.78
N ASP A 616 -8.89 -14.97 24.54
CA ASP A 616 -8.04 -15.71 25.48
C ASP A 616 -6.59 -15.24 25.32
N GLN A 617 -5.98 -14.76 26.41
CA GLN A 617 -4.60 -14.31 26.45
C GLN A 617 -3.65 -15.50 26.17
N VAL A 618 -3.03 -15.50 24.99
CA VAL A 618 -2.06 -16.54 24.56
C VAL A 618 -0.70 -15.92 24.28
N TRP A 619 -0.66 -14.80 23.55
CA TRP A 619 0.55 -14.06 23.24
C TRP A 619 0.59 -12.74 23.98
N GLY A 620 1.68 -12.49 24.69
CA GLY A 620 1.84 -11.28 25.47
C GLY A 620 3.28 -10.80 25.52
N GLN A 621 3.42 -9.54 25.90
CA GLN A 621 4.70 -8.87 26.00
C GLN A 621 4.57 -7.70 26.97
N THR A 622 5.51 -7.54 27.89
CA THR A 622 5.65 -6.29 28.68
C THR A 622 6.44 -5.28 27.86
N LEU A 623 5.75 -4.30 27.28
CA LEU A 623 6.35 -3.29 26.40
C LEU A 623 7.37 -2.44 27.16
N GLY A 624 8.54 -2.23 26.55
CA GLY A 624 9.67 -1.53 27.16
C GLY A 624 10.61 -2.40 28.00
N THR A 625 10.24 -3.65 28.29
CA THR A 625 11.09 -4.61 29.03
C THR A 625 11.38 -5.86 28.20
N ASP A 626 10.35 -6.52 27.69
CA ASP A 626 10.47 -7.76 26.92
C ASP A 626 10.97 -7.43 25.51
N THR A 627 11.98 -8.16 25.04
CA THR A 627 12.57 -7.93 23.71
C THR A 627 11.87 -8.67 22.57
N VAL A 628 11.03 -9.65 22.91
CA VAL A 628 10.26 -10.50 21.98
C VAL A 628 8.93 -10.88 22.63
N PRO A 629 7.87 -11.13 21.85
CA PRO A 629 6.63 -11.68 22.38
C PRO A 629 6.80 -13.16 22.75
N LEU A 630 6.16 -13.58 23.84
CA LEU A 630 6.17 -14.96 24.29
C LEU A 630 4.77 -15.43 24.66
N LEU A 631 4.64 -16.74 24.78
CA LEU A 631 3.42 -17.39 25.20
C LEU A 631 3.19 -17.18 26.70
N THR A 632 2.04 -16.61 27.05
CA THR A 632 1.67 -16.24 28.43
C THR A 632 0.17 -16.12 28.58
N ASN A 633 -0.33 -16.51 29.75
CA ASN A 633 -1.70 -16.31 30.21
C ASN A 633 -1.84 -15.10 31.16
N ASP A 634 -0.77 -14.31 31.35
CA ASP A 634 -0.78 -13.13 32.18
C ASP A 634 -1.49 -11.98 31.46
N ALA A 635 -2.71 -11.65 31.90
CA ALA A 635 -3.53 -10.60 31.31
C ALA A 635 -2.87 -9.20 31.37
N THR A 636 -1.88 -8.99 32.23
CA THR A 636 -1.13 -7.73 32.28
C THR A 636 -0.18 -7.56 31.08
N LYS A 637 0.18 -8.67 30.41
CA LYS A 637 1.01 -8.70 29.21
C LYS A 637 0.22 -8.58 27.91
N GLN A 638 -1.11 -8.46 27.98
CA GLN A 638 -1.96 -8.21 26.81
C GLN A 638 -1.52 -6.92 26.11
N VAL A 639 -1.45 -6.97 24.79
CA VAL A 639 -1.12 -5.83 23.94
C VAL A 639 -2.36 -5.44 23.14
N TYR A 640 -2.68 -4.14 23.14
CA TYR A 640 -3.77 -3.54 22.35
C TYR A 640 -3.20 -2.66 21.24
N GLY A 641 -3.88 -2.65 20.10
CA GLY A 641 -3.55 -1.83 18.94
C GLY A 641 -4.24 -0.47 18.97
N VAL A 642 -3.48 0.60 18.76
CA VAL A 642 -3.99 1.96 18.58
C VAL A 642 -3.65 2.45 17.18
N LYS A 643 -4.67 2.58 16.35
CA LYS A 643 -4.58 3.03 14.96
C LYS A 643 -4.79 4.53 14.86
N PHE A 644 -3.86 5.26 14.27
CA PHE A 644 -3.97 6.69 14.05
C PHE A 644 -4.37 6.98 12.61
N THR A 645 -5.51 7.64 12.42
CA THR A 645 -6.06 7.91 11.09
C THR A 645 -5.99 9.39 10.72
N TYR A 646 -5.61 9.69 9.49
CA TYR A 646 -5.60 11.05 8.93
C TYR A 646 -6.32 11.04 7.58
N ASN A 647 -7.27 11.96 7.40
CA ASN A 647 -8.15 11.99 6.22
C ASN A 647 -8.85 10.65 5.90
N GLY A 648 -9.21 9.90 6.95
CA GLY A 648 -9.89 8.61 6.82
C GLY A 648 -9.00 7.39 6.55
N ASN A 649 -7.68 7.58 6.39
CA ASN A 649 -6.72 6.49 6.16
C ASN A 649 -5.87 6.21 7.41
N GLU A 650 -5.53 4.95 7.67
CA GLU A 650 -4.57 4.56 8.73
C GLU A 650 -3.16 4.98 8.31
N MET A 651 -2.54 5.86 9.09
CA MET A 651 -1.21 6.38 8.79
C MET A 651 -0.12 5.81 9.70
N ALA A 652 -0.48 5.51 10.95
CA ALA A 652 0.45 4.95 11.92
C ALA A 652 -0.29 4.03 12.89
N SER A 653 0.41 3.00 13.37
CA SER A 653 -0.04 2.13 14.45
C SER A 653 0.92 2.21 15.63
N ARG A 654 0.39 2.18 16.85
CA ARG A 654 1.13 2.04 18.12
C ARG A 654 0.45 0.98 18.97
N TYR A 655 1.15 0.54 20.01
CA TYR A 655 0.69 -0.53 20.87
C TYR A 655 0.84 -0.15 22.33
N ALA A 656 -0.01 -0.70 23.18
CA ALA A 656 -0.01 -0.44 24.61
C ALA A 656 -0.28 -1.73 25.37
N ASN A 657 0.30 -1.87 26.57
CA ASN A 657 -0.18 -2.87 27.51
C ASN A 657 -1.53 -2.47 28.10
N ASN A 658 -2.28 -3.44 28.62
CA ASN A 658 -3.56 -3.18 29.28
C ASN A 658 -3.45 -2.11 30.38
N ALA A 659 -4.34 -1.12 30.32
CA ALA A 659 -4.40 0.03 31.22
C ALA A 659 -3.08 0.82 31.30
N GLN A 660 -2.30 0.84 30.21
CA GLN A 660 -1.10 1.68 30.06
C GLN A 660 -1.24 2.63 28.86
N PRO A 661 -0.47 3.73 28.82
CA PRO A 661 -0.40 4.58 27.64
C PRO A 661 0.31 3.89 26.46
N VAL A 662 0.19 4.47 25.26
CA VAL A 662 0.87 3.98 24.06
C VAL A 662 2.39 3.96 24.22
N PHE A 663 2.99 2.80 23.98
CA PHE A 663 4.43 2.60 24.04
C PHE A 663 5.13 3.35 22.90
N GLY A 664 6.25 4.02 23.22
CA GLY A 664 6.97 4.88 22.28
C GLY A 664 6.32 6.25 22.04
N GLY A 665 5.20 6.55 22.72
CA GLY A 665 4.49 7.82 22.62
C GLY A 665 3.59 7.94 21.38
N LEU A 666 2.94 9.10 21.27
CA LEU A 666 2.08 9.44 20.12
C LEU A 666 2.90 9.53 18.83
N PRO A 667 2.31 9.22 17.65
CA PRO A 667 3.00 9.38 16.39
C PRO A 667 3.37 10.85 16.13
N THR A 668 4.53 11.04 15.51
CA THR A 668 5.03 12.34 15.08
C THR A 668 4.37 12.78 13.77
N ALA A 669 4.49 14.05 13.40
CA ALA A 669 4.01 14.52 12.10
C ALA A 669 4.69 13.80 10.93
N LYS A 670 5.95 13.38 11.11
CA LYS A 670 6.68 12.55 10.15
C LYS A 670 6.06 11.17 10.00
N ASP A 671 5.63 10.56 11.10
CA ASP A 671 4.96 9.26 11.08
C ASP A 671 3.61 9.34 10.36
N ILE A 672 2.88 10.45 10.52
CA ILE A 672 1.57 10.64 9.87
C ILE A 672 1.70 11.01 8.40
N LEU A 673 2.67 11.85 8.02
CA LEU A 673 2.77 12.38 6.65
C LEU A 673 3.73 11.62 5.74
N GLY A 674 4.64 10.82 6.29
CA GLY A 674 5.65 10.09 5.51
C GLY A 674 6.46 11.02 4.60
N THR A 675 6.38 10.81 3.28
CA THR A 675 7.06 11.63 2.27
C THR A 675 6.52 13.06 2.17
N GLY A 676 5.31 13.33 2.66
CA GLY A 676 4.72 14.68 2.72
C GLY A 676 5.23 15.52 3.91
N TYR A 677 6.02 14.93 4.81
CA TYR A 677 6.62 15.63 5.94
C TYR A 677 7.76 16.54 5.48
N ASN A 678 7.67 17.82 5.80
CA ASN A 678 8.71 18.80 5.56
C ASN A 678 9.29 19.28 6.90
N PRO A 679 10.57 19.01 7.21
CA PRO A 679 11.18 19.41 8.48
C PRO A 679 11.25 20.92 8.72
N GLN A 680 11.04 21.75 7.69
CA GLN A 680 10.99 23.22 7.81
C GLN A 680 9.61 23.75 8.24
N ASN A 681 8.58 22.91 8.21
CA ASN A 681 7.26 23.27 8.69
C ASN A 681 7.13 22.93 10.18
N THR A 682 6.34 23.74 10.88
CA THR A 682 5.84 23.43 12.22
C THR A 682 4.49 22.73 12.10
N TYR A 683 4.34 21.60 12.77
CA TYR A 683 3.11 20.81 12.75
C TYR A 683 2.49 20.79 14.14
N THR A 684 1.24 21.23 14.24
CA THR A 684 0.43 21.06 15.45
C THR A 684 -0.53 19.90 15.20
N MET A 685 -0.46 18.85 16.00
CA MET A 685 -1.33 17.68 15.90
C MET A 685 -2.28 17.62 17.09
N ILE A 686 -3.54 17.31 16.81
CA ILE A 686 -4.60 17.09 17.79
C ILE A 686 -5.14 15.67 17.57
N PHE A 687 -5.13 14.86 18.62
CA PHE A 687 -5.55 13.46 18.58
C PHE A 687 -6.93 13.32 19.21
N ASP A 688 -7.89 12.80 18.45
CA ASP A 688 -9.30 12.64 18.83
C ASP A 688 -9.93 13.92 19.43
N GLY A 689 -9.79 15.05 18.73
CA GLY A 689 -10.32 16.34 19.20
C GLY A 689 -9.72 16.83 20.53
N GLY A 690 -8.61 16.24 20.98
CA GLY A 690 -7.97 16.52 22.26
C GLY A 690 -8.25 15.48 23.36
N ASN A 691 -9.09 14.47 23.10
CA ASN A 691 -9.43 13.44 24.08
C ASN A 691 -8.39 12.34 24.20
N PHE A 692 -7.48 12.21 23.22
CA PHE A 692 -6.40 11.24 23.25
C PHE A 692 -5.05 11.95 23.45
N THR A 693 -4.33 11.58 24.50
CA THR A 693 -3.06 12.19 24.90
C THR A 693 -2.00 11.11 25.12
N ALA A 694 -0.74 11.52 25.33
CA ALA A 694 0.34 10.58 25.64
C ALA A 694 0.14 9.83 26.98
N GLU A 695 -0.77 10.28 27.84
CA GLU A 695 -1.11 9.66 29.13
C GLU A 695 -2.41 8.85 29.09
N THR A 696 -3.13 8.87 27.95
CA THR A 696 -4.41 8.16 27.82
C THR A 696 -4.19 6.65 27.95
N LEU A 697 -4.83 6.03 28.94
CA LEU A 697 -4.74 4.60 29.20
C LEU A 697 -5.55 3.81 28.15
N VAL A 698 -4.94 2.75 27.62
CA VAL A 698 -5.54 1.89 26.59
C VAL A 698 -5.99 0.58 27.25
N THR A 699 -7.28 0.27 27.14
CA THR A 699 -7.90 -0.96 27.70
C THR A 699 -8.55 -1.84 26.64
N GLU A 700 -8.52 -1.41 25.38
CA GLU A 700 -9.12 -2.05 24.21
C GLU A 700 -8.44 -1.48 22.96
N ASP A 701 -8.63 -2.14 21.81
CA ASP A 701 -8.17 -1.61 20.53
C ASP A 701 -8.91 -0.31 20.19
N LYS A 702 -8.17 0.71 19.75
CA LYS A 702 -8.71 2.05 19.49
C LYS A 702 -8.31 2.56 18.11
N THR A 703 -9.18 3.36 17.52
CA THR A 703 -8.87 4.19 16.35
C THR A 703 -8.97 5.65 16.75
N VAL A 704 -7.89 6.39 16.54
CA VAL A 704 -7.72 7.78 16.99
C VAL A 704 -7.58 8.67 15.75
N PRO A 705 -8.58 9.52 15.43
CA PRO A 705 -8.46 10.46 14.33
C PRO A 705 -7.45 11.56 14.67
N VAL A 706 -6.57 11.86 13.74
CA VAL A 706 -5.56 12.93 13.84
C VAL A 706 -6.04 14.12 13.05
N SER A 707 -6.06 15.29 13.67
CA SER A 707 -6.20 16.59 13.00
C SER A 707 -4.86 17.29 13.05
N MET A 708 -4.44 17.93 11.96
CA MET A 708 -3.13 18.55 11.87
C MET A 708 -3.21 19.94 11.24
N THR A 709 -2.54 20.90 11.86
CA THR A 709 -2.34 22.25 11.31
C THR A 709 -0.87 22.45 10.99
N VAL A 710 -0.60 22.90 9.77
CA VAL A 710 0.75 23.20 9.29
C VAL A 710 0.98 24.71 9.41
N GLY A 711 1.95 25.12 10.22
CA GLY A 711 2.44 26.49 10.34
C GLY A 711 3.89 26.59 9.86
N GLY A 712 4.36 27.79 9.50
CA GLY A 712 5.74 28.02 9.05
C GLY A 712 5.81 28.86 7.77
N THR A 713 7.02 29.23 7.37
CA THR A 713 7.29 29.92 6.10
C THR A 713 8.45 29.22 5.44
N PHE A 714 8.22 28.67 4.24
CA PHE A 714 9.22 27.98 3.45
C PHE A 714 10.31 28.97 2.98
N GLU A 715 11.56 28.75 3.39
CA GLU A 715 12.68 29.61 3.00
C GLU A 715 13.23 29.20 1.63
N ILE A 716 13.45 30.18 0.76
CA ILE A 716 14.01 29.98 -0.58
C ILE A 716 15.31 30.74 -0.68
N ALA A 717 16.44 30.02 -0.69
CA ALA A 717 17.78 30.58 -0.86
C ALA A 717 18.38 30.21 -2.21
N THR A 718 17.87 29.15 -2.86
CA THR A 718 18.45 28.58 -4.08
C THR A 718 17.38 28.21 -5.10
N LYS A 719 17.82 27.91 -6.34
CA LYS A 719 16.93 27.40 -7.41
C LYS A 719 16.31 26.04 -7.06
N ASP A 720 16.99 25.23 -6.27
CA ASP A 720 16.49 23.90 -5.90
C ASP A 720 15.40 24.04 -4.84
N ASP A 721 15.54 24.98 -3.90
CA ASP A 721 14.47 25.34 -2.96
C ASP A 721 13.22 25.83 -3.71
N TRP A 722 13.40 26.65 -4.75
CA TRP A 722 12.29 27.09 -5.60
C TRP A 722 11.58 25.91 -6.27
N LYS A 723 12.32 24.94 -6.81
CA LYS A 723 11.73 23.72 -7.39
C LYS A 723 10.95 22.90 -6.37
N VAL A 724 11.49 22.76 -5.16
CA VAL A 724 10.81 22.06 -4.06
C VAL A 724 9.51 22.80 -3.70
N PHE A 725 9.56 24.12 -3.56
CA PHE A 725 8.38 24.94 -3.32
C PHE A 725 7.30 24.75 -4.40
N CYS A 726 7.68 24.81 -5.69
CA CYS A 726 6.77 24.55 -6.80
C CYS A 726 6.17 23.13 -6.74
N ALA A 727 6.98 22.12 -6.42
CA ALA A 727 6.52 20.74 -6.29
C ALA A 727 5.55 20.54 -5.10
N LEU A 728 5.79 21.20 -3.96
CA LEU A 728 4.90 21.16 -2.80
C LEU A 728 3.53 21.75 -3.12
N VAL A 729 3.50 22.90 -3.80
CA VAL A 729 2.24 23.53 -4.25
C VAL A 729 1.55 22.63 -5.27
N ALA A 730 2.28 22.08 -6.25
CA ALA A 730 1.73 21.14 -7.22
C ALA A 730 1.21 19.84 -6.58
N GLY A 731 1.78 19.42 -5.44
CA GLY A 731 1.34 18.29 -4.62
C GLY A 731 0.13 18.56 -3.73
N GLY A 732 -0.45 19.77 -3.79
CA GLY A 732 -1.68 20.13 -3.05
C GLY A 732 -1.46 20.99 -1.81
N GLN A 733 -0.22 21.38 -1.47
CA GLN A 733 0.07 22.31 -0.37
C GLN A 733 -0.12 23.76 -0.81
N THR A 734 -1.31 24.10 -1.30
CA THR A 734 -1.60 25.39 -1.95
C THR A 734 -1.51 26.61 -1.02
N GLY A 735 -1.75 26.44 0.28
CA GLY A 735 -1.70 27.51 1.28
C GLY A 735 -0.33 27.73 1.94
N ILE A 736 0.74 27.11 1.44
CA ILE A 736 2.07 27.23 2.06
C ILE A 736 2.64 28.65 1.90
N ASN A 737 3.03 29.28 3.02
CA ASN A 737 3.74 30.57 2.97
C ASN A 737 5.20 30.34 2.60
N ALA A 738 5.80 31.26 1.84
CA ALA A 738 7.22 31.21 1.48
C ALA A 738 7.87 32.59 1.60
N LYS A 739 9.19 32.62 1.85
CA LYS A 739 10.00 33.82 1.80
C LYS A 739 11.34 33.57 1.13
N MET A 740 11.83 34.51 0.33
CA MET A 740 13.18 34.45 -0.20
C MET A 740 14.18 34.97 0.85
N THR A 741 15.34 34.33 0.96
CA THR A 741 16.42 34.75 1.87
C THR A 741 17.70 35.12 1.13
N ALA A 742 17.71 34.97 -0.20
CA ALA A 742 18.78 35.36 -1.09
C ALA A 742 18.19 35.66 -2.48
N ASP A 743 18.98 36.31 -3.34
CA ASP A 743 18.67 36.41 -4.77
C ASP A 743 18.82 35.02 -5.40
N VAL A 744 17.87 34.65 -6.28
CA VAL A 744 17.77 33.30 -6.85
C VAL A 744 17.71 33.40 -8.38
N ASP A 745 18.66 32.76 -9.05
CA ASP A 745 18.63 32.55 -10.50
C ASP A 745 18.10 31.16 -10.82
N LEU A 746 16.93 31.10 -11.48
CA LEU A 746 16.29 29.84 -11.87
C LEU A 746 16.96 29.19 -13.08
N GLY A 747 17.85 29.90 -13.77
CA GLY A 747 18.46 29.46 -15.01
C GLY A 747 17.41 29.26 -16.10
N THR A 748 17.58 28.20 -16.89
CA THR A 748 16.73 27.89 -18.06
C THR A 748 15.64 26.85 -17.79
N ASP A 749 15.61 26.25 -16.60
CA ASP A 749 14.64 25.21 -16.25
C ASP A 749 13.35 25.86 -15.71
N ILE A 750 12.21 25.49 -16.29
CA ILE A 750 10.93 26.12 -16.02
C ILE A 750 10.21 25.36 -14.91
N ALA A 751 10.25 25.91 -13.69
CA ALA A 751 9.42 25.47 -12.58
C ALA A 751 8.53 26.63 -12.14
N MET A 752 7.21 26.46 -12.27
CA MET A 752 6.22 27.50 -11.99
C MET A 752 5.40 27.17 -10.75
N VAL A 753 5.04 28.20 -10.00
CA VAL A 753 4.23 28.08 -8.79
C VAL A 753 2.74 28.01 -9.18
N GLY A 754 2.06 26.98 -8.69
CA GLY A 754 0.64 26.75 -8.97
C GLY A 754 0.40 25.97 -10.27
N THR A 755 -0.69 25.21 -10.29
CA THR A 755 -1.15 24.44 -11.47
C THR A 755 -2.64 24.69 -11.71
N THR A 756 -3.18 24.12 -12.79
CA THR A 756 -4.63 24.15 -13.08
C THR A 756 -5.48 23.62 -11.92
N ASN A 757 -5.00 22.60 -11.20
CA ASN A 757 -5.74 21.95 -10.11
C ASN A 757 -5.35 22.46 -8.72
N ASN A 758 -4.11 22.92 -8.56
CA ASN A 758 -3.54 23.36 -7.28
C ASN A 758 -3.05 24.80 -7.40
N LEU A 759 -3.97 25.75 -7.23
CA LEU A 759 -3.70 27.19 -7.33
C LEU A 759 -2.98 27.66 -6.08
N TYR A 760 -1.94 28.47 -6.22
CA TYR A 760 -1.22 28.98 -5.06
C TYR A 760 -2.07 30.02 -4.30
N GLY A 761 -2.22 29.85 -2.99
CA GLY A 761 -3.02 30.72 -2.13
C GLY A 761 -2.30 31.16 -0.85
N GLY A 762 -0.98 30.92 -0.76
CA GLY A 762 -0.16 31.34 0.39
C GLY A 762 0.34 32.79 0.29
N THR A 763 1.06 33.22 1.31
CA THR A 763 1.86 34.45 1.30
C THR A 763 3.27 34.17 0.81
N PHE A 764 3.69 34.83 -0.26
CA PHE A 764 5.05 34.83 -0.78
C PHE A 764 5.72 36.18 -0.51
N ASP A 765 6.77 36.21 0.31
CA ASP A 765 7.55 37.42 0.64
C ASP A 765 8.95 37.36 0.00
N GLY A 766 9.19 38.14 -1.04
CA GLY A 766 10.50 38.22 -1.68
C GLY A 766 11.56 38.89 -0.82
N GLN A 767 11.19 39.59 0.27
CA GLN A 767 12.12 40.36 1.13
C GLN A 767 13.06 41.31 0.35
N ASN A 768 12.58 41.83 -0.79
CA ASN A 768 13.32 42.63 -1.78
C ASN A 768 14.42 41.89 -2.55
N HIS A 769 14.51 40.56 -2.42
CA HIS A 769 15.39 39.74 -3.24
C HIS A 769 14.90 39.62 -4.69
N THR A 770 15.85 39.31 -5.55
CA THR A 770 15.65 39.15 -6.99
C THR A 770 15.49 37.70 -7.38
N LEU A 771 14.41 37.40 -8.11
CA LEU A 771 14.17 36.15 -8.81
C LEU A 771 14.48 36.35 -10.30
N THR A 772 15.60 35.80 -10.76
CA THR A 772 16.01 35.87 -12.16
C THR A 772 15.41 34.71 -12.95
N VAL A 773 14.69 35.03 -14.03
CA VAL A 773 14.02 34.08 -14.92
C VAL A 773 14.52 34.25 -16.36
N ASN A 774 15.24 33.25 -16.87
CA ASN A 774 15.81 33.25 -18.22
C ASN A 774 15.24 32.07 -19.02
N TRP A 775 13.97 32.17 -19.39
CA TRP A 775 13.20 31.05 -19.93
C TRP A 775 12.93 31.20 -21.43
N ASP A 776 13.29 30.18 -22.19
CA ASP A 776 12.77 29.97 -23.55
C ASP A 776 11.73 28.84 -23.49
N ALA A 777 10.46 29.21 -23.50
CA ALA A 777 9.35 28.30 -23.33
C ALA A 777 8.96 27.58 -24.64
N GLY A 778 9.61 27.87 -25.77
CA GLY A 778 9.28 27.28 -27.07
C GLY A 778 7.79 27.47 -27.39
N SER A 779 7.06 26.38 -27.62
CA SER A 779 5.62 26.42 -27.92
C SER A 779 4.69 26.46 -26.69
N ALA A 780 5.23 26.52 -25.47
CA ALA A 780 4.41 26.56 -24.25
C ALA A 780 3.77 27.94 -24.06
N ASN A 781 2.51 27.92 -23.64
CA ASN A 781 1.73 29.06 -23.14
C ASN A 781 1.67 29.04 -21.60
N ASP A 782 1.04 30.06 -21.02
CA ASP A 782 0.81 30.22 -19.57
C ASP A 782 2.12 30.34 -18.78
N VAL A 783 3.04 31.18 -19.26
CA VAL A 783 4.42 31.22 -18.75
C VAL A 783 4.65 32.44 -17.86
N ALA A 784 4.81 32.18 -16.57
CA ALA A 784 5.20 33.15 -15.55
C ALA A 784 5.77 32.42 -14.31
N PRO A 785 6.55 33.10 -13.44
CA PRO A 785 7.00 32.52 -12.17
C PRO A 785 5.84 31.94 -11.34
N PHE A 786 4.71 32.65 -11.27
CA PHE A 786 3.46 32.17 -10.69
C PHE A 786 2.48 31.90 -11.81
N ARG A 787 2.23 30.63 -12.12
CA ARG A 787 1.31 30.26 -13.19
C ARG A 787 -0.13 30.59 -12.81
N ARG A 788 -0.61 30.08 -11.65
CA ARG A 788 -1.99 30.32 -11.20
C ARG A 788 -2.06 30.60 -9.71
N VAL A 789 -2.76 31.66 -9.35
CA VAL A 789 -2.97 32.08 -7.96
C VAL A 789 -4.45 32.21 -7.61
N SER A 790 -4.80 31.87 -6.36
CA SER A 790 -6.11 32.11 -5.75
C SER A 790 -6.01 32.23 -4.25
N GLY A 791 -6.31 33.42 -3.70
CA GLY A 791 -6.11 33.72 -2.28
C GLY A 791 -4.69 34.21 -1.94
N ALA A 792 -3.82 34.43 -2.93
CA ALA A 792 -2.40 34.66 -2.70
C ALA A 792 -2.06 36.10 -2.30
N THR A 793 -1.03 36.24 -1.46
CA THR A 793 -0.37 37.53 -1.19
C THR A 793 1.08 37.45 -1.66
N ILE A 794 1.45 38.16 -2.72
CA ILE A 794 2.83 38.23 -3.22
C ILE A 794 3.37 39.61 -2.93
N LYS A 795 4.46 39.70 -2.16
CA LYS A 795 5.01 40.98 -1.73
C LYS A 795 6.52 41.06 -1.77
N ASN A 796 7.04 42.28 -1.91
CA ASN A 796 8.47 42.60 -1.86
C ASN A 796 9.34 41.76 -2.81
N LEU A 797 8.82 41.40 -3.99
CA LEU A 797 9.50 40.51 -4.93
C LEU A 797 9.98 41.28 -6.16
N ARG A 798 11.24 41.06 -6.56
CA ARG A 798 11.78 41.57 -7.82
C ARG A 798 11.93 40.42 -8.80
N THR A 799 11.37 40.52 -10.00
CA THR A 799 11.61 39.59 -11.10
C THR A 799 12.45 40.25 -12.18
N GLU A 800 13.50 39.58 -12.65
CA GLU A 800 14.36 40.07 -13.74
C GLU A 800 14.66 38.96 -14.75
N GLY A 801 15.21 39.33 -15.92
CA GLY A 801 15.64 38.38 -16.95
C GLY A 801 14.81 38.47 -18.23
N ALA A 802 14.59 37.35 -18.90
CA ALA A 802 13.85 37.27 -20.15
C ALA A 802 13.00 36.00 -20.25
N ILE A 803 11.76 36.17 -20.71
CA ILE A 803 10.86 35.08 -21.07
C ILE A 803 10.55 35.19 -22.56
N ARG A 804 10.87 34.13 -23.30
CA ARG A 804 10.59 33.99 -24.72
C ARG A 804 9.61 32.83 -24.94
N SER A 805 8.63 33.02 -25.82
CA SER A 805 7.74 31.95 -26.29
C SER A 805 7.34 32.18 -27.75
N ASP A 806 7.07 31.10 -28.48
CA ASP A 806 6.43 31.14 -29.80
C ASP A 806 4.89 31.13 -29.69
N SER A 807 4.36 31.12 -28.47
CA SER A 807 2.93 31.08 -28.11
C SER A 807 2.45 32.38 -27.42
N TYR A 808 1.25 32.33 -26.84
CA TYR A 808 0.54 33.42 -26.14
C TYR A 808 0.46 33.19 -24.61
N TYR A 809 -0.05 34.15 -23.85
CA TYR A 809 -0.14 34.15 -22.37
C TYR A 809 1.22 34.13 -21.66
N LEU A 810 1.80 35.33 -21.53
CA LEU A 810 3.07 35.55 -20.83
C LEU A 810 2.91 36.61 -19.75
N GLY A 811 3.30 36.28 -18.52
CA GLY A 811 3.30 37.19 -17.38
C GLY A 811 4.71 37.45 -16.86
N GLY A 812 5.04 38.71 -16.60
CA GLY A 812 6.32 39.06 -15.94
C GLY A 812 6.41 38.60 -14.48
N LEU A 813 5.28 38.30 -13.84
CA LEU A 813 5.22 37.74 -12.49
C LEU A 813 4.13 36.68 -12.34
N ILE A 814 2.90 37.00 -12.72
CA ILE A 814 1.73 36.10 -12.63
C ILE A 814 1.14 35.91 -14.02
N ASP A 815 0.80 34.67 -14.36
CA ASP A 815 0.02 34.43 -15.57
C ASP A 815 -1.48 34.60 -15.27
N GLU A 816 -2.08 33.74 -14.46
CA GLU A 816 -3.53 33.78 -14.17
C GLU A 816 -3.84 34.04 -12.68
N ALA A 817 -4.78 34.97 -12.42
CA ALA A 817 -5.29 35.29 -11.10
C ALA A 817 -6.81 35.04 -10.95
N ILE A 818 -7.18 34.24 -9.94
CA ILE A 818 -8.56 33.83 -9.60
C ILE A 818 -8.82 34.19 -8.13
N GLY A 819 -10.06 34.49 -7.72
CA GLY A 819 -10.34 34.81 -6.31
C GLY A 819 -9.63 36.08 -5.82
N GLU A 820 -9.46 36.23 -4.50
CA GLU A 820 -8.89 37.44 -3.89
C GLU A 820 -7.36 37.37 -3.83
N ASN A 821 -6.65 38.28 -4.50
CA ASN A 821 -5.18 38.29 -4.52
C ASN A 821 -4.62 39.69 -4.26
N THR A 822 -3.46 39.75 -3.59
CA THR A 822 -2.74 41.00 -3.31
C THR A 822 -1.32 40.92 -3.86
N VAL A 823 -0.91 41.92 -4.64
CA VAL A 823 0.47 42.07 -5.13
C VAL A 823 1.01 43.42 -4.66
N THR A 824 2.07 43.44 -3.84
CA THR A 824 2.55 44.71 -3.27
C THR A 824 4.06 44.83 -3.11
N GLY A 825 4.62 45.99 -3.42
CA GLY A 825 6.09 46.18 -3.34
C GLY A 825 6.84 45.32 -4.35
N CYS A 826 6.24 44.99 -5.49
CA CYS A 826 6.84 44.11 -6.49
C CYS A 826 7.41 44.89 -7.68
N VAL A 827 8.59 44.47 -8.16
CA VAL A 827 9.21 44.98 -9.39
C VAL A 827 9.19 43.89 -10.44
N SER A 828 8.71 44.19 -11.64
CA SER A 828 8.88 43.33 -12.82
C SER A 828 9.79 43.99 -13.85
N ASN A 829 10.99 43.43 -14.01
CA ASN A 829 12.00 43.76 -15.00
C ASN A 829 12.26 42.58 -15.94
N VAL A 830 11.21 41.85 -16.28
CA VAL A 830 11.31 40.70 -17.18
C VAL A 830 11.05 41.17 -18.61
N ASN A 831 11.97 40.85 -19.52
CA ASN A 831 11.80 41.10 -20.94
C ASN A 831 10.96 39.98 -21.58
N LEU A 832 9.76 40.30 -22.02
CA LEU A 832 8.84 39.37 -22.66
C LEU A 832 8.94 39.47 -24.19
N THR A 833 9.27 38.36 -24.85
CA THR A 833 9.29 38.28 -26.32
C THR A 833 8.43 37.13 -26.82
N THR A 834 7.49 37.44 -27.70
CA THR A 834 6.59 36.45 -28.32
C THR A 834 6.70 36.43 -29.84
N SER A 835 6.75 35.23 -30.42
CA SER A 835 6.69 35.02 -31.88
C SER A 835 5.28 34.85 -32.43
N TYR A 836 4.26 34.84 -31.57
CA TYR A 836 2.90 34.43 -31.96
C TYR A 836 2.29 35.39 -32.99
N ASP A 837 1.93 34.86 -34.16
CA ASP A 837 1.50 35.63 -35.33
C ASP A 837 0.09 35.29 -35.85
N TYR A 838 -0.60 34.34 -35.21
CA TYR A 838 -1.96 33.93 -35.56
C TYR A 838 -3.01 34.93 -35.06
N SER A 839 -2.88 35.42 -33.81
CA SER A 839 -3.75 36.43 -33.19
C SER A 839 -2.96 37.36 -32.24
N SER A 840 -3.60 37.94 -31.22
CA SER A 840 -2.92 38.73 -30.19
C SER A 840 -2.03 37.85 -29.31
N CYS A 841 -0.90 38.36 -28.81
CA CYS A 841 0.03 37.54 -28.03
C CYS A 841 -0.32 37.42 -26.56
N ASP A 842 -1.22 38.29 -26.09
CA ASP A 842 -1.75 38.31 -24.74
C ASP A 842 -0.63 38.25 -23.69
N ALA A 843 0.25 39.27 -23.71
CA ALA A 843 1.41 39.35 -22.83
C ALA A 843 1.33 40.57 -21.91
N ALA A 844 1.70 40.41 -20.64
CA ALA A 844 1.61 41.49 -19.66
C ALA A 844 2.83 41.60 -18.76
N GLY A 845 3.20 42.85 -18.45
CA GLY A 845 4.38 43.15 -17.65
C GLY A 845 4.30 42.66 -16.20
N LEU A 846 3.10 42.45 -15.63
CA LEU A 846 2.93 41.93 -14.26
C LEU A 846 1.97 40.74 -14.18
N ILE A 847 0.71 40.90 -14.61
CA ILE A 847 -0.33 39.86 -14.55
C ILE A 847 -0.95 39.67 -15.94
N CYS A 848 -0.90 38.48 -16.52
CA CYS A 848 -1.45 38.25 -17.85
C CYS A 848 -2.99 38.32 -17.86
N TYR A 849 -3.65 37.57 -16.97
CA TYR A 849 -5.09 37.34 -17.01
C TYR A 849 -5.73 37.37 -15.62
N ILE A 850 -6.81 38.15 -15.48
CA ILE A 850 -7.68 38.18 -14.28
C ILE A 850 -9.08 37.67 -14.66
N TYR A 851 -9.51 36.58 -14.02
CA TYR A 851 -10.83 35.98 -14.23
C TYR A 851 -11.98 36.85 -13.69
N THR A 852 -13.21 36.55 -14.11
CA THR A 852 -14.45 37.22 -13.63
C THR A 852 -14.64 37.11 -12.11
N THR A 853 -14.18 36.02 -11.50
CA THR A 853 -14.18 35.82 -10.04
C THR A 853 -12.95 36.43 -9.35
N GLY A 854 -12.02 37.00 -10.11
CA GLY A 854 -10.79 37.60 -9.61
C GLY A 854 -11.03 38.97 -8.97
N ARG A 855 -10.46 39.17 -7.79
CA ARG A 855 -10.40 40.46 -7.07
C ARG A 855 -8.96 40.74 -6.72
N VAL A 856 -8.32 41.62 -7.48
CA VAL A 856 -6.88 41.84 -7.41
C VAL A 856 -6.59 43.25 -6.91
N THR A 857 -5.74 43.36 -5.89
CA THR A 857 -5.18 44.63 -5.43
C THR A 857 -3.69 44.68 -5.74
N ILE A 858 -3.26 45.66 -6.53
CA ILE A 858 -1.85 45.91 -6.87
C ILE A 858 -1.43 47.22 -6.25
N SER A 859 -0.47 47.22 -5.33
CA SER A 859 -0.07 48.45 -4.62
C SER A 859 1.44 48.60 -4.52
N ASP A 860 1.97 49.78 -4.84
CA ASP A 860 3.40 50.04 -4.82
C ASP A 860 4.16 49.06 -5.73
N CYS A 861 3.82 49.01 -7.01
CA CYS A 861 4.46 48.11 -7.97
C CYS A 861 5.08 48.86 -9.15
N LEU A 862 6.17 48.33 -9.69
CA LEU A 862 6.95 48.91 -10.79
C LEU A 862 7.12 47.88 -11.91
N VAL A 863 6.75 48.24 -13.13
CA VAL A 863 7.08 47.45 -14.33
C VAL A 863 8.06 48.23 -15.19
N LYS A 864 9.24 47.65 -15.43
CA LYS A 864 10.32 48.25 -16.24
C LYS A 864 10.83 47.35 -17.37
N GLY A 865 10.44 46.08 -17.40
CA GLY A 865 10.77 45.14 -18.49
C GLY A 865 10.11 45.51 -19.83
N SER A 866 10.68 45.00 -20.92
CA SER A 866 10.13 45.22 -22.27
C SER A 866 9.10 44.16 -22.68
N ILE A 867 8.09 44.53 -23.47
CA ILE A 867 7.06 43.61 -24.00
C ILE A 867 7.02 43.72 -25.54
N ASN A 868 7.51 42.70 -26.23
CA ASN A 868 7.67 42.75 -27.69
C ASN A 868 7.09 41.52 -28.39
N ALA A 869 6.35 41.75 -29.47
CA ALA A 869 5.93 40.70 -30.40
C ALA A 869 6.64 40.86 -31.75
N THR A 870 7.23 39.78 -32.27
CA THR A 870 7.92 39.82 -33.57
C THR A 870 6.90 39.91 -34.72
N GLY A 871 5.81 39.14 -34.63
CA GLY A 871 4.69 39.13 -35.57
C GLY A 871 3.76 40.35 -35.45
N LYS A 872 3.18 40.80 -36.56
CA LYS A 872 2.29 41.99 -36.59
C LYS A 872 0.99 41.80 -35.79
N LYS A 873 0.41 40.60 -35.79
CA LYS A 873 -0.85 40.33 -35.08
C LYS A 873 -0.65 40.23 -33.56
N GLY A 874 0.46 39.64 -33.12
CA GLY A 874 0.81 39.53 -31.70
C GLY A 874 0.81 40.89 -30.99
N ARG A 875 1.30 41.95 -31.67
CA ARG A 875 1.32 43.33 -31.17
C ARG A 875 -0.03 43.93 -30.79
N ARG A 876 -1.15 43.25 -31.04
CA ARG A 876 -2.50 43.76 -30.72
C ARG A 876 -2.94 43.51 -29.29
N GLY A 877 -2.28 42.60 -28.56
CA GLY A 877 -2.66 42.26 -27.19
C GLY A 877 -1.51 42.31 -26.20
N MET A 878 -1.26 43.50 -25.64
CA MET A 878 -0.23 43.73 -24.64
C MET A 878 -0.77 44.56 -23.47
N GLY A 879 -0.39 44.19 -22.26
CA GLY A 879 -0.69 44.92 -21.03
C GLY A 879 0.57 45.45 -20.36
N GLY A 880 0.67 46.76 -20.14
CA GLY A 880 1.81 47.31 -19.42
C GLY A 880 1.92 46.75 -17.99
N PHE A 881 0.78 46.58 -17.31
CA PHE A 881 0.67 45.83 -16.04
C PHE A 881 -0.18 44.58 -16.20
N VAL A 882 -1.45 44.78 -16.57
CA VAL A 882 -2.44 43.72 -16.76
C VAL A 882 -2.93 43.74 -18.20
N TYR A 883 -3.05 42.57 -18.84
CA TYR A 883 -3.65 42.48 -20.17
C TYR A 883 -5.14 42.14 -20.10
N VAL A 884 -5.53 40.90 -19.80
CA VAL A 884 -6.96 40.55 -19.68
C VAL A 884 -7.47 40.83 -18.26
N GLN A 885 -8.59 41.55 -18.16
CA GLN A 885 -9.17 41.99 -16.89
C GLN A 885 -10.69 41.83 -16.95
N ASN A 886 -11.22 40.73 -16.41
CA ASN A 886 -12.66 40.46 -16.40
C ASN A 886 -13.29 40.59 -15.00
N GLY A 887 -12.47 40.76 -13.95
CA GLY A 887 -12.89 40.81 -12.55
C GLY A 887 -12.92 42.22 -11.94
N THR A 888 -12.46 42.34 -10.70
CA THR A 888 -12.22 43.63 -10.01
C THR A 888 -10.72 43.87 -9.85
N LEU A 889 -10.25 45.05 -10.23
CA LEU A 889 -8.85 45.47 -10.11
C LEU A 889 -8.75 46.84 -9.43
N VAL A 890 -7.93 46.92 -8.38
CA VAL A 890 -7.54 48.17 -7.73
C VAL A 890 -6.03 48.33 -7.81
N MET A 891 -5.56 49.43 -8.37
CA MET A 891 -4.15 49.76 -8.46
C MET A 891 -3.83 51.04 -7.69
N ASN A 892 -2.83 50.99 -6.81
CA ASN A 892 -2.40 52.14 -6.00
C ASN A 892 -0.90 52.38 -6.15
N ASN A 893 -0.49 53.62 -6.45
CA ASN A 893 0.93 54.03 -6.40
C ASN A 893 1.83 53.18 -7.32
N CYS A 894 1.39 52.93 -8.56
CA CYS A 894 2.09 52.07 -9.52
C CYS A 894 2.77 52.87 -10.63
N LEU A 895 3.91 52.37 -11.12
CA LEU A 895 4.70 53.00 -12.19
C LEU A 895 4.96 52.03 -13.35
N TYR A 896 4.55 52.40 -14.57
CA TYR A 896 4.93 51.71 -15.81
C TYR A 896 6.06 52.49 -16.51
N ALA A 897 7.27 51.93 -16.52
CA ALA A 897 8.45 52.48 -17.17
C ALA A 897 8.96 51.60 -18.33
N GLY A 898 8.34 50.44 -18.57
CA GLY A 898 8.74 49.49 -19.61
C GLY A 898 8.64 50.03 -21.03
N THR A 899 9.29 49.35 -21.97
CA THR A 899 9.18 49.62 -23.41
C THR A 899 8.34 48.54 -24.09
N ASN A 900 7.71 48.85 -25.23
CA ASN A 900 6.91 47.88 -25.96
C ASN A 900 6.79 48.24 -27.45
N ASN A 901 6.35 47.28 -28.26
CA ASN A 901 6.01 47.50 -29.66
C ASN A 901 4.51 47.30 -29.96
N ALA A 902 3.66 47.59 -28.97
CA ALA A 902 2.22 47.40 -29.04
C ALA A 902 1.57 48.27 -30.12
N SER A 903 0.64 47.68 -30.86
CA SER A 903 -0.30 48.34 -31.78
C SER A 903 -1.75 48.28 -31.27
N GLY A 904 -2.00 47.55 -30.19
CA GLY A 904 -3.24 47.47 -29.42
C GLY A 904 -2.93 46.98 -28.00
N GLY A 905 -3.87 47.12 -27.06
CA GLY A 905 -3.67 46.77 -25.65
C GLY A 905 -3.85 47.96 -24.70
N TYR A 906 -3.27 47.87 -23.50
CA TYR A 906 -3.55 48.78 -22.37
C TYR A 906 -2.33 49.06 -21.50
N THR A 907 -2.16 50.31 -21.04
CA THR A 907 -0.99 50.70 -20.23
C THR A 907 -1.05 50.11 -18.82
N PHE A 908 -2.25 50.03 -18.24
CA PHE A 908 -2.44 49.46 -16.90
C PHE A 908 -3.33 48.22 -16.88
N ALA A 909 -4.52 48.25 -17.51
CA ALA A 909 -5.43 47.10 -17.53
C ALA A 909 -6.47 47.22 -18.64
N SER A 910 -7.02 46.10 -19.13
CA SER A 910 -8.14 46.13 -20.07
C SER A 910 -9.40 46.76 -19.45
N ASP A 911 -10.14 47.51 -20.27
CA ASP A 911 -11.49 48.02 -19.97
C ASP A 911 -12.51 47.56 -21.02
N SER A 912 -12.25 46.40 -21.65
CA SER A 912 -13.09 45.87 -22.74
C SER A 912 -14.31 45.05 -22.29
N ASP A 913 -14.34 44.62 -21.03
CA ASP A 913 -15.44 43.82 -20.47
C ASP A 913 -16.35 44.74 -19.62
N ASP A 914 -17.64 44.81 -19.97
CA ASP A 914 -18.61 45.71 -19.33
C ASP A 914 -18.90 45.34 -17.86
N GLU A 915 -18.62 44.10 -17.45
CA GLU A 915 -18.79 43.64 -16.06
C GLU A 915 -17.53 43.85 -15.19
N ALA A 916 -16.40 44.17 -15.82
CA ALA A 916 -15.13 44.33 -15.14
C ALA A 916 -14.98 45.75 -14.55
N THR A 917 -14.36 45.84 -13.37
CA THR A 917 -14.12 47.14 -12.71
C THR A 917 -12.64 47.37 -12.47
N THR A 918 -12.13 48.49 -12.98
CA THR A 918 -10.74 48.92 -12.79
C THR A 918 -10.69 50.29 -12.11
N THR A 919 -9.97 50.39 -10.99
CA THR A 919 -9.70 51.64 -10.27
C THR A 919 -8.20 51.94 -10.25
N LEU A 920 -7.79 53.06 -10.84
CA LEU A 920 -6.41 53.51 -10.87
C LEU A 920 -6.22 54.71 -9.94
N ASN A 921 -5.53 54.50 -8.82
CA ASN A 921 -5.20 55.53 -7.85
C ASN A 921 -3.70 55.83 -7.92
N ASN A 922 -3.35 57.08 -8.24
CA ASN A 922 -1.96 57.53 -8.21
C ASN A 922 -1.00 56.67 -9.08
N CYS A 923 -1.44 56.33 -10.30
CA CYS A 923 -0.67 55.51 -11.25
C CYS A 923 -0.03 56.37 -12.35
N TYR A 924 1.24 56.11 -12.64
CA TYR A 924 2.06 56.91 -13.58
C TYR A 924 2.70 56.06 -14.68
N TYR A 925 2.86 56.61 -15.88
CA TYR A 925 3.51 55.90 -16.98
C TYR A 925 4.49 56.77 -17.77
N LEU A 926 5.63 56.22 -18.15
CA LEU A 926 6.60 56.86 -19.05
C LEU A 926 6.22 56.62 -20.52
N ASN A 927 6.11 55.35 -20.89
CA ASN A 927 5.75 54.91 -22.24
C ASN A 927 4.31 54.43 -22.25
N THR A 928 3.57 54.69 -23.32
CA THR A 928 2.23 54.10 -23.50
C THR A 928 2.37 52.65 -23.96
N CYS A 929 1.59 51.73 -23.40
CA CYS A 929 1.36 50.40 -23.98
C CYS A 929 -0.08 50.35 -24.50
N GLY A 930 -0.28 50.36 -25.82
CA GLY A 930 -1.62 50.45 -26.40
C GLY A 930 -2.40 51.70 -25.97
N LYS A 931 -3.51 51.54 -25.25
CA LYS A 931 -4.36 52.62 -24.72
C LYS A 931 -3.70 53.28 -23.49
N ALA A 932 -3.61 54.60 -23.51
CA ALA A 932 -3.10 55.39 -22.39
C ALA A 932 -4.06 55.36 -21.19
N GLN A 933 -3.53 55.08 -20.00
CA GLN A 933 -4.25 55.01 -18.74
C GLN A 933 -3.33 55.53 -17.62
N GLY A 934 -3.88 56.21 -16.62
CA GLY A 934 -3.09 56.89 -15.58
C GLY A 934 -2.49 58.22 -16.04
N THR A 935 -1.48 58.72 -15.31
CA THR A 935 -0.86 60.02 -15.58
C THR A 935 0.49 59.86 -16.28
N LYS A 936 0.67 60.48 -17.44
CA LYS A 936 1.95 60.46 -18.16
C LYS A 936 3.01 61.25 -17.40
N ILE A 937 4.23 60.74 -17.37
CA ILE A 937 5.42 61.42 -16.86
C ILE A 937 6.49 61.56 -17.96
N THR A 938 7.47 62.43 -17.75
CA THR A 938 8.63 62.58 -18.64
C THR A 938 9.87 61.87 -18.10
N ALA A 939 10.87 61.66 -18.96
CA ALA A 939 12.15 61.08 -18.57
C ALA A 939 12.89 61.94 -17.53
N GLU A 940 12.74 63.27 -17.60
CA GLU A 940 13.31 64.23 -16.67
C GLU A 940 12.64 64.11 -15.29
N GLN A 941 11.30 64.05 -15.24
CA GLN A 941 10.56 63.83 -13.98
C GLN A 941 10.93 62.51 -13.32
N LEU A 942 11.16 61.47 -14.14
CA LEU A 942 11.55 60.16 -13.64
C LEU A 942 12.92 60.20 -12.95
N LYS A 943 13.83 61.08 -13.35
CA LYS A 943 15.19 61.19 -12.80
C LYS A 943 15.33 62.18 -11.64
N SER A 944 14.31 62.99 -11.37
CA SER A 944 14.44 64.16 -10.49
C SER A 944 14.01 63.92 -9.04
N GLY A 945 13.42 62.77 -8.69
CA GLY A 945 12.76 62.60 -7.38
C GLY A 945 11.27 62.95 -7.39
N GLU A 946 10.77 63.69 -8.39
CA GLU A 946 9.36 64.13 -8.43
C GLU A 946 8.41 62.92 -8.43
N VAL A 947 8.69 61.91 -9.27
CA VAL A 947 7.85 60.71 -9.38
C VAL A 947 7.90 59.90 -8.09
N THR A 948 9.05 59.79 -7.44
CA THR A 948 9.22 59.14 -6.13
C THR A 948 8.33 59.80 -5.08
N LYS A 949 8.30 61.14 -5.04
CA LYS A 949 7.40 61.88 -4.14
C LYS A 949 5.92 61.63 -4.46
N LYS A 950 5.55 61.60 -5.75
CA LYS A 950 4.19 61.29 -6.17
C LYS A 950 3.77 59.88 -5.75
N LEU A 951 4.62 58.88 -5.96
CA LEU A 951 4.36 57.49 -5.58
C LEU A 951 4.27 57.32 -4.05
N GLN A 952 5.01 58.10 -3.26
CA GLN A 952 4.84 58.15 -1.80
C GLN A 952 3.42 58.59 -1.39
N ALA A 953 2.70 59.36 -2.22
CA ALA A 953 1.28 59.67 -2.07
C ALA A 953 0.89 60.33 -0.73
N ASP A 954 1.73 61.24 -0.23
CA ASP A 954 1.58 61.91 1.07
C ASP A 954 1.51 60.95 2.28
N ARG A 955 1.80 59.66 2.09
CA ARG A 955 1.91 58.69 3.19
C ARG A 955 3.12 59.06 4.06
N THR A 956 2.91 59.12 5.37
CA THR A 956 3.92 59.59 6.34
C THR A 956 4.31 58.54 7.37
N ASP A 957 3.69 57.36 7.35
CA ASP A 957 3.91 56.26 8.30
C ASP A 957 5.29 55.59 8.10
N LYS A 958 5.75 55.49 6.86
CA LYS A 958 7.10 55.02 6.51
C LYS A 958 7.51 55.50 5.12
N CYS A 959 8.79 55.33 4.77
CA CYS A 959 9.26 55.49 3.40
C CYS A 959 8.91 54.23 2.59
N TYR A 960 8.16 54.38 1.50
CA TYR A 960 7.87 53.30 0.57
C TYR A 960 8.78 53.38 -0.66
N TRP A 961 8.95 54.60 -1.17
CA TRP A 961 9.70 54.90 -2.38
C TRP A 961 10.88 55.81 -2.07
N ALA A 962 12.00 55.57 -2.74
CA ALA A 962 13.21 56.38 -2.67
C ALA A 962 13.91 56.39 -4.02
N GLN A 963 14.90 57.27 -4.18
CA GLN A 963 15.57 57.43 -5.46
C GLN A 963 16.97 57.97 -5.30
N GLN A 964 17.92 57.41 -6.03
CA GLN A 964 19.17 58.10 -6.32
C GLN A 964 18.90 59.10 -7.45
N LEU A 965 19.06 60.40 -7.20
CA LEU A 965 18.80 61.43 -8.22
C LEU A 965 19.66 61.19 -9.47
N GLY A 966 19.04 61.28 -10.64
CA GLY A 966 19.61 60.87 -11.94
C GLY A 966 19.18 59.47 -12.40
N GLU A 967 18.81 58.59 -11.47
CA GLU A 967 18.33 57.21 -11.73
C GLU A 967 16.80 57.12 -11.67
N MET A 968 16.22 55.93 -11.86
CA MET A 968 14.77 55.70 -11.75
C MET A 968 14.33 55.53 -10.27
N PRO A 969 13.06 55.85 -9.91
CA PRO A 969 12.51 55.52 -8.59
C PRO A 969 12.57 54.03 -8.30
N ASP A 970 12.84 53.68 -7.05
CA ASP A 970 12.81 52.31 -6.55
C ASP A 970 12.20 52.27 -5.13
N PHE A 971 11.98 51.08 -4.59
CA PHE A 971 11.57 50.92 -3.20
C PHE A 971 12.67 51.32 -2.24
N TYR A 972 12.28 51.91 -1.12
CA TYR A 972 13.21 52.36 -0.10
C TYR A 972 14.01 51.20 0.51
N ASN A 973 15.34 51.38 0.57
CA ASN A 973 16.26 50.47 1.25
C ASN A 973 17.13 51.27 2.24
N ALA A 974 17.08 50.89 3.51
CA ALA A 974 17.83 51.57 4.57
C ALA A 974 19.36 51.48 4.37
N ALA A 975 19.87 50.44 3.70
CA ALA A 975 21.29 50.30 3.40
C ALA A 975 21.79 51.33 2.37
N ASP A 976 20.89 51.88 1.56
CA ASP A 976 21.22 52.79 0.48
C ASP A 976 21.27 54.26 0.91
N LYS A 977 20.89 54.57 2.16
CA LYS A 977 20.86 55.94 2.68
C LYS A 977 22.18 56.69 2.51
N SER A 978 23.30 56.00 2.63
CA SER A 978 24.65 56.58 2.48
C SER A 978 25.11 56.72 1.03
N LYS A 979 24.34 56.23 0.04
CA LYS A 979 24.67 56.44 -1.38
C LYS A 979 24.54 57.93 -1.70
N ALA A 980 25.46 58.42 -2.54
CA ALA A 980 25.43 59.79 -2.98
C ALA A 980 24.10 60.10 -3.68
N ASN A 981 23.48 61.22 -3.33
CA ASN A 981 22.23 61.71 -3.93
C ASN A 981 21.02 60.80 -3.74
N TYR A 982 21.02 59.91 -2.74
CA TYR A 982 19.86 59.08 -2.40
C TYR A 982 18.84 59.88 -1.58
N VAL A 983 17.70 60.21 -2.18
CA VAL A 983 16.58 60.91 -1.56
C VAL A 983 15.52 59.93 -1.06
N TYR A 984 15.14 60.08 0.20
CA TYR A 984 14.13 59.25 0.86
C TYR A 984 13.29 60.08 1.84
N TYR A 985 12.10 59.57 2.18
CA TYR A 985 11.23 60.19 3.19
C TYR A 985 11.61 59.71 4.59
N ASP A 986 11.96 60.63 5.50
CA ASP A 986 12.20 60.33 6.90
C ASP A 986 10.92 60.59 7.71
N ALA A 987 10.28 59.51 8.15
CA ALA A 987 9.05 59.56 8.94
C ALA A 987 9.24 60.27 10.30
N ALA A 988 10.42 60.21 10.91
CA ALA A 988 10.71 60.87 12.17
C ALA A 988 10.85 62.40 11.98
N LYS A 989 11.46 62.82 10.88
CA LYS A 989 11.59 64.25 10.52
C LYS A 989 10.38 64.81 9.77
N LYS A 990 9.42 63.95 9.39
CA LYS A 990 8.25 64.28 8.56
C LYS A 990 8.62 65.00 7.26
N GLY A 991 9.71 64.59 6.61
CA GLY A 991 10.24 65.29 5.45
C GLY A 991 11.22 64.46 4.62
N TRP A 992 11.52 64.94 3.42
CA TRP A 992 12.49 64.32 2.53
C TRP A 992 13.92 64.70 2.92
N VAL A 993 14.82 63.74 2.81
CA VAL A 993 16.21 63.86 3.24
C VAL A 993 17.16 63.17 2.26
N CYS A 994 18.43 63.58 2.29
CA CYS A 994 19.55 62.91 1.64
C CYS A 994 20.75 62.97 2.59
N ASP A 995 21.37 61.83 2.91
CA ASP A 995 22.46 61.83 3.91
C ASP A 995 23.76 62.41 3.32
N ASP A 996 24.03 62.12 2.04
CA ASP A 996 25.22 62.59 1.30
C ASP A 996 24.82 63.14 -0.07
N PHE A 997 24.47 64.43 -0.12
CA PHE A 997 24.19 65.13 -1.35
C PHE A 997 25.50 65.62 -2.00
N ARG A 998 25.72 65.30 -3.27
CA ARG A 998 26.94 65.63 -4.01
C ARG A 998 26.62 66.23 -5.37
N LEU A 999 27.21 67.39 -5.64
CA LEU A 999 27.24 68.01 -6.96
C LEU A 999 28.64 67.90 -7.56
N THR A 1000 28.67 67.59 -8.86
CA THR A 1000 29.87 67.54 -9.69
C THR A 1000 29.97 68.83 -10.51
N ASP A 1001 31.17 69.42 -10.60
CA ASP A 1001 31.36 70.73 -11.19
C ASP A 1001 31.10 70.69 -12.69
N GLY A 1002 30.29 71.64 -13.15
CA GLY A 1002 29.83 71.71 -14.53
C GLY A 1002 28.74 70.71 -14.92
N GLN A 1003 28.40 69.73 -14.07
CA GLN A 1003 27.33 68.76 -14.36
C GLN A 1003 26.03 69.12 -13.64
N SER A 1004 24.92 69.19 -14.38
CA SER A 1004 23.60 69.39 -13.78
C SER A 1004 23.05 68.09 -13.21
N LEU A 1005 22.50 68.15 -12.01
CA LEU A 1005 21.76 67.08 -11.37
C LEU A 1005 20.25 67.44 -11.36
N PRO A 1006 19.35 66.57 -11.85
CA PRO A 1006 17.91 66.82 -11.82
C PRO A 1006 17.38 66.72 -10.40
N ILE A 1007 16.68 67.76 -9.94
CA ILE A 1007 16.12 67.84 -8.58
C ILE A 1007 14.66 68.29 -8.68
N GLY A 1008 13.72 67.45 -8.25
CA GLY A 1008 12.28 67.62 -8.44
C GLY A 1008 11.47 67.66 -7.15
N LEU A 1009 12.15 67.59 -5.99
CA LEU A 1009 11.53 67.80 -4.68
C LEU A 1009 12.50 68.56 -3.74
N ASP A 1010 11.92 69.25 -2.76
CA ASP A 1010 12.66 69.87 -1.68
C ASP A 1010 13.08 68.81 -0.65
N PHE A 1011 14.33 68.81 -0.21
CA PHE A 1011 14.83 67.91 0.83
C PHE A 1011 15.95 68.54 1.66
N THR A 1012 16.18 67.99 2.86
CA THR A 1012 17.32 68.38 3.70
C THR A 1012 18.51 67.47 3.42
N ALA A 1013 19.63 68.04 2.98
CA ALA A 1013 20.89 67.33 2.85
C ALA A 1013 21.63 67.34 4.20
N THR A 1014 21.83 66.18 4.82
CA THR A 1014 22.61 66.07 6.06
C THR A 1014 24.03 66.56 5.83
N LYS A 1015 24.62 66.17 4.69
CA LYS A 1015 25.87 66.70 4.15
C LYS A 1015 25.66 67.06 2.69
N ALA A 1016 26.02 68.27 2.29
CA ALA A 1016 26.04 68.73 0.91
C ALA A 1016 27.48 69.01 0.50
N THR A 1017 27.99 68.33 -0.52
CA THR A 1017 29.33 68.50 -1.06
C THR A 1017 29.25 69.05 -2.48
N TYR A 1018 30.05 70.06 -2.78
CA TYR A 1018 30.29 70.52 -4.14
C TYR A 1018 31.78 70.38 -4.43
N ASP A 1019 32.13 69.61 -5.45
CA ASP A 1019 33.51 69.30 -5.83
C ASP A 1019 34.26 70.47 -6.50
N ARG A 1020 33.67 71.66 -6.54
CA ARG A 1020 34.34 72.91 -6.90
C ARG A 1020 34.86 73.63 -5.66
N THR A 1021 36.18 73.85 -5.60
CA THR A 1021 36.78 74.77 -4.62
C THR A 1021 36.76 76.20 -5.16
N LEU A 1022 36.30 77.16 -4.36
CA LEU A 1022 36.37 78.58 -4.72
C LEU A 1022 37.81 79.06 -4.55
N ALA A 1023 38.52 79.35 -5.65
CA ALA A 1023 39.85 79.96 -5.60
C ALA A 1023 39.79 81.42 -5.13
N ALA A 1024 40.94 81.99 -4.73
CA ALA A 1024 41.03 83.42 -4.44
C ALA A 1024 40.71 84.24 -5.70
N GLY A 1025 39.89 85.28 -5.55
CA GLY A 1025 39.38 86.10 -6.66
C GLY A 1025 37.86 86.06 -6.81
N LYS A 1026 37.36 86.37 -8.01
CA LYS A 1026 35.93 86.43 -8.32
C LYS A 1026 35.43 85.09 -8.86
N ALA A 1027 34.20 84.72 -8.52
CA ALA A 1027 33.50 83.58 -9.11
C ALA A 1027 32.00 83.84 -9.21
N THR A 1028 31.31 83.18 -10.13
CA THR A 1028 29.83 83.17 -10.15
C THR A 1028 29.28 81.83 -9.64
N LEU A 1029 28.11 81.90 -9.01
CA LEU A 1029 27.47 80.76 -8.34
C LEU A 1029 25.94 80.78 -8.51
N CYS A 1030 25.34 79.61 -8.73
CA CYS A 1030 23.89 79.39 -8.73
C CYS A 1030 23.56 77.96 -8.27
N LEU A 1031 23.73 77.67 -6.97
CA LEU A 1031 23.57 76.33 -6.40
C LEU A 1031 22.11 75.96 -6.09
N PRO A 1032 21.75 74.66 -6.08
CA PRO A 1032 20.39 74.19 -5.78
C PRO A 1032 20.04 74.16 -4.29
N TYR A 1033 20.92 74.64 -3.41
CA TYR A 1033 20.70 74.66 -1.96
C TYR A 1033 21.04 76.00 -1.32
N GLU A 1034 20.45 76.21 -0.15
CA GLU A 1034 20.75 77.35 0.70
C GLU A 1034 22.18 77.23 1.26
N LEU A 1035 23.05 78.21 0.98
CA LEU A 1035 24.47 78.19 1.36
C LEU A 1035 24.80 79.36 2.31
N PRO A 1036 25.24 79.09 3.56
CA PRO A 1036 25.74 80.14 4.45
C PRO A 1036 26.98 80.85 3.87
N VAL A 1037 27.03 82.17 3.98
CA VAL A 1037 28.20 82.97 3.57
C VAL A 1037 29.32 82.78 4.59
N GLN A 1038 30.33 81.95 4.26
CA GLN A 1038 31.46 81.64 5.13
C GLN A 1038 32.77 81.54 4.33
N GLY A 1039 33.76 82.36 4.67
CA GLY A 1039 35.08 82.37 4.01
C GLY A 1039 35.15 83.11 2.67
N PHE A 1040 34.03 83.73 2.23
CA PHE A 1040 33.94 84.59 1.05
C PHE A 1040 32.90 85.68 1.28
N ARG A 1041 32.93 86.73 0.46
CA ARG A 1041 31.88 87.75 0.35
C ARG A 1041 30.98 87.43 -0.83
N ALA A 1042 29.68 87.65 -0.69
CA ALA A 1042 28.69 87.34 -1.72
C ALA A 1042 27.92 88.60 -2.10
N TYR A 1043 27.66 88.77 -3.38
CA TYR A 1043 26.98 89.91 -3.93
C TYR A 1043 25.84 89.50 -4.86
N THR A 1044 24.78 90.28 -4.86
CA THR A 1044 23.64 90.13 -5.77
C THR A 1044 23.42 91.42 -6.55
N LEU A 1045 22.64 91.37 -7.62
CA LEU A 1045 22.39 92.54 -8.47
C LEU A 1045 21.75 93.66 -7.63
N ALA A 1046 22.29 94.88 -7.67
CA ALA A 1046 21.76 96.00 -6.90
C ALA A 1046 20.36 96.41 -7.41
N ASP A 1047 19.47 96.80 -6.50
CA ASP A 1047 18.06 97.12 -6.82
C ASP A 1047 17.92 98.31 -7.77
N ARG A 1048 18.92 99.21 -7.77
CA ARG A 1048 18.99 100.37 -8.67
C ARG A 1048 20.39 100.46 -9.27
N GLN A 1049 20.46 100.58 -10.60
CA GLN A 1049 21.71 100.82 -11.31
C GLN A 1049 21.94 102.33 -11.44
N GLU A 1050 23.10 102.80 -10.97
CA GLU A 1050 23.45 104.23 -10.96
C GLU A 1050 24.29 104.64 -12.19
N SER A 1051 24.79 103.67 -12.95
CA SER A 1051 25.63 103.87 -14.14
C SER A 1051 25.04 103.19 -15.38
N ARG A 1052 25.25 103.79 -16.56
CA ARG A 1052 24.97 103.16 -17.86
C ARG A 1052 26.16 102.38 -18.43
N THR A 1053 27.32 102.45 -17.78
CA THR A 1053 28.59 101.85 -18.26
C THR A 1053 29.21 100.86 -17.27
N ALA A 1054 28.59 100.67 -16.10
CA ALA A 1054 29.00 99.70 -15.09
C ALA A 1054 27.79 99.04 -14.44
N VAL A 1055 27.94 97.79 -13.99
CA VAL A 1055 26.90 97.03 -13.29
C VAL A 1055 27.21 97.00 -11.80
N HIS A 1056 26.27 97.47 -11.00
CA HIS A 1056 26.38 97.56 -9.55
C HIS A 1056 25.79 96.32 -8.88
N PHE A 1057 26.53 95.79 -7.92
CA PHE A 1057 26.12 94.68 -7.08
C PHE A 1057 26.18 95.10 -5.61
N LYS A 1058 25.18 94.69 -4.85
CA LYS A 1058 25.08 94.91 -3.40
C LYS A 1058 25.51 93.66 -2.64
N GLU A 1059 26.17 93.85 -1.50
CA GLU A 1059 26.59 92.75 -0.64
C GLU A 1059 25.38 92.04 0.00
N VAL A 1060 25.47 90.71 0.14
CA VAL A 1060 24.47 89.86 0.77
C VAL A 1060 25.10 89.15 1.96
N ASN A 1061 24.52 89.34 3.14
CA ASN A 1061 24.94 88.72 4.38
C ASN A 1061 23.98 87.57 4.78
N GLY A 1062 24.49 86.59 5.54
CA GLY A 1062 23.69 85.47 6.05
C GLY A 1062 23.70 84.25 5.13
N THR A 1063 22.55 83.81 4.65
CA THR A 1063 22.38 82.59 3.84
C THR A 1063 21.96 82.94 2.41
N LEU A 1064 22.71 82.43 1.44
CA LEU A 1064 22.39 82.54 0.02
C LEU A 1064 21.22 81.61 -0.32
N GLY A 1065 20.15 82.14 -0.91
CA GLY A 1065 19.02 81.31 -1.36
C GLY A 1065 19.35 80.43 -2.56
N ALA A 1066 18.77 79.22 -2.60
CA ALA A 1066 18.90 78.26 -3.70
C ALA A 1066 18.45 78.83 -5.06
N TYR A 1067 19.08 78.36 -6.13
CA TYR A 1067 18.87 78.71 -7.54
C TYR A 1067 18.93 80.21 -7.88
N ARG A 1068 19.52 81.01 -6.99
CA ARG A 1068 19.77 82.43 -7.21
C ARG A 1068 21.21 82.67 -7.68
N PRO A 1069 21.42 83.58 -8.63
CA PRO A 1069 22.76 83.92 -9.09
C PRO A 1069 23.44 84.89 -8.12
N TYR A 1070 24.69 84.56 -7.77
CA TYR A 1070 25.57 85.39 -6.94
C TYR A 1070 26.94 85.57 -7.59
N LEU A 1071 27.52 86.75 -7.35
CA LEU A 1071 28.93 87.03 -7.58
C LEU A 1071 29.66 86.89 -6.24
N LEU A 1072 30.65 86.02 -6.18
CA LEU A 1072 31.45 85.74 -4.99
C LEU A 1072 32.83 86.37 -5.12
N VAL A 1073 33.37 86.83 -3.99
CA VAL A 1073 34.75 87.31 -3.87
C VAL A 1073 35.39 86.64 -2.66
N ALA A 1074 36.47 85.89 -2.89
CA ALA A 1074 37.22 85.22 -1.84
C ALA A 1074 38.66 85.73 -1.78
N ASP A 1075 39.16 86.03 -0.58
CA ASP A 1075 40.53 86.49 -0.38
C ASP A 1075 41.53 85.32 -0.27
N ALA A 1076 41.03 84.11 0.00
CA ALA A 1076 41.75 82.84 0.03
C ALA A 1076 40.80 81.71 -0.41
N PRO A 1077 41.31 80.50 -0.75
CA PRO A 1077 40.44 79.40 -1.15
C PRO A 1077 39.35 79.08 -0.10
N ALA A 1078 38.09 78.98 -0.55
CA ALA A 1078 36.93 78.72 0.30
C ALA A 1078 36.11 77.52 -0.20
N ARG A 1079 35.38 76.88 0.71
CA ARG A 1079 34.50 75.74 0.38
C ARG A 1079 33.07 76.23 0.14
N LEU A 1080 32.37 75.51 -0.72
CA LEU A 1080 30.98 75.78 -1.10
C LEU A 1080 30.04 74.65 -0.60
N ASP A 1081 30.43 73.98 0.48
CA ASP A 1081 29.74 72.83 1.07
C ASP A 1081 29.28 73.10 2.51
N GLY A 1082 28.48 72.20 3.08
CA GLY A 1082 27.95 72.35 4.43
C GLY A 1082 27.11 71.17 4.92
N GLU A 1083 26.57 71.32 6.14
CA GLU A 1083 25.71 70.33 6.78
C GLU A 1083 24.29 70.87 6.99
N ASN A 1084 23.30 69.98 6.93
CA ASN A 1084 21.86 70.28 7.11
C ASN A 1084 21.33 71.37 6.16
N LEU A 1085 21.83 71.40 4.92
CA LEU A 1085 21.44 72.40 3.93
C LEU A 1085 20.10 72.05 3.29
N GLN A 1086 19.26 73.07 3.07
CA GLN A 1086 17.99 72.92 2.37
C GLN A 1086 18.22 72.92 0.87
N VAL A 1087 18.06 71.75 0.23
CA VAL A 1087 18.05 71.60 -1.23
C VAL A 1087 16.63 71.84 -1.72
N LYS A 1088 16.47 72.64 -2.76
CA LYS A 1088 15.15 72.95 -3.35
C LYS A 1088 14.95 72.20 -4.65
N ALA A 1089 13.70 71.86 -4.95
CA ALA A 1089 13.28 71.42 -6.27
C ALA A 1089 13.64 72.48 -7.31
N ASP A 1090 14.12 72.04 -8.47
CA ASP A 1090 14.38 72.91 -9.61
C ASP A 1090 13.08 73.60 -10.03
N ARG A 1091 13.11 74.94 -9.98
CA ARG A 1091 12.00 75.80 -10.43
C ARG A 1091 12.38 76.60 -11.68
N SER A 1092 13.42 76.17 -12.39
CA SER A 1092 14.18 76.89 -13.41
C SER A 1092 14.85 78.17 -12.85
N SER A 1093 16.06 78.46 -13.33
CA SER A 1093 16.97 79.43 -12.70
C SER A 1093 16.36 80.82 -12.48
N ILE A 1094 16.63 81.42 -11.32
CA ILE A 1094 16.14 82.77 -11.03
C ILE A 1094 16.99 83.77 -11.82
N VAL A 1095 16.33 84.57 -12.66
CA VAL A 1095 16.94 85.73 -13.31
C VAL A 1095 16.61 86.96 -12.48
N LEU A 1096 17.64 87.69 -12.06
CA LEU A 1096 17.49 88.96 -11.35
C LEU A 1096 17.60 90.11 -12.35
N TYR A 1097 16.58 90.98 -12.38
CA TYR A 1097 16.55 92.14 -13.27
C TYR A 1097 16.74 93.44 -12.48
N SER A 1098 17.53 94.35 -13.04
CA SER A 1098 17.67 95.73 -12.54
C SER A 1098 17.86 96.67 -13.72
N GLY A 1099 16.79 97.36 -14.12
CA GLY A 1099 16.75 98.14 -15.36
C GLY A 1099 16.89 97.24 -16.60
N GLU A 1100 17.85 97.56 -17.47
CA GLU A 1100 18.15 96.80 -18.70
C GLU A 1100 19.16 95.65 -18.47
N TYR A 1101 19.63 95.47 -17.24
CA TYR A 1101 20.59 94.43 -16.88
C TYR A 1101 19.88 93.22 -16.25
N ALA A 1102 20.35 92.03 -16.60
CA ALA A 1102 19.90 90.79 -15.99
C ALA A 1102 21.11 89.99 -15.49
N PHE A 1103 21.02 89.46 -14.27
CA PHE A 1103 21.97 88.49 -13.74
C PHE A 1103 21.28 87.14 -13.67
N SER A 1104 21.78 86.18 -14.45
CA SER A 1104 21.11 84.91 -14.74
C SER A 1104 21.94 83.75 -14.24
N GLY A 1105 21.31 82.84 -13.49
CA GLY A 1105 21.92 81.57 -13.09
C GLY A 1105 21.86 80.54 -14.22
N ALA A 1106 22.96 79.82 -14.43
CA ALA A 1106 23.05 78.66 -15.32
C ALA A 1106 22.89 77.38 -14.48
N VAL A 1107 21.69 76.82 -14.39
CA VAL A 1107 21.41 75.57 -13.63
C VAL A 1107 21.82 74.31 -14.41
N GLN A 1108 21.83 74.44 -15.73
CA GLN A 1108 22.38 73.49 -16.69
C GLN A 1108 23.41 74.21 -17.56
N GLU A 1109 24.20 73.47 -18.34
CA GLU A 1109 25.16 74.08 -19.27
C GLU A 1109 24.44 74.98 -20.28
N VAL A 1110 24.97 76.19 -20.50
CA VAL A 1110 24.40 77.15 -21.46
C VAL A 1110 25.41 77.41 -22.58
N VAL A 1111 25.01 77.15 -23.81
CA VAL A 1111 25.89 77.25 -25.00
C VAL A 1111 26.11 78.72 -25.39
N ASN A 1112 27.35 79.07 -25.71
CA ASN A 1112 27.78 80.43 -26.05
C ASN A 1112 27.01 81.02 -27.24
N ARG A 1113 26.55 80.20 -28.20
CA ARG A 1113 25.69 80.64 -29.30
C ARG A 1113 24.43 81.38 -28.81
N TRP A 1114 23.79 80.90 -27.75
CA TRP A 1114 22.62 81.55 -27.15
C TRP A 1114 23.02 82.77 -26.31
N LEU A 1115 24.11 82.68 -25.58
CA LEU A 1115 24.61 83.79 -24.76
C LEU A 1115 25.09 84.98 -25.62
N ALA A 1116 25.68 84.72 -26.79
CA ALA A 1116 26.11 85.74 -27.74
C ALA A 1116 24.91 86.51 -28.33
N SER A 1117 23.79 85.82 -28.64
CA SER A 1117 22.57 86.49 -29.12
C SER A 1117 21.92 87.36 -28.04
N ASP A 1118 22.11 87.00 -26.77
CA ASP A 1118 21.56 87.71 -25.61
C ASP A 1118 22.50 88.81 -25.09
N HIS A 1119 23.60 89.12 -25.79
CA HIS A 1119 24.59 90.12 -25.35
C HIS A 1119 25.13 89.85 -23.94
N ALA A 1120 25.33 88.58 -23.61
CA ALA A 1120 25.79 88.16 -22.30
C ALA A 1120 27.29 88.41 -22.11
N TYR A 1121 27.67 88.55 -20.84
CA TYR A 1121 29.03 88.62 -20.35
C TYR A 1121 29.23 87.51 -19.31
N ILE A 1122 30.34 86.80 -19.44
CA ILE A 1122 30.70 85.69 -18.55
C ILE A 1122 32.03 86.02 -17.86
N LEU A 1123 32.16 85.61 -16.60
CA LEU A 1123 33.38 85.79 -15.83
C LEU A 1123 34.45 84.83 -16.36
N GLN A 1124 35.62 85.37 -16.70
CA GLN A 1124 36.79 84.60 -17.16
C GLN A 1124 37.83 84.47 -16.04
N ASP A 1125 38.85 83.64 -16.26
CA ASP A 1125 39.94 83.37 -15.31
C ASP A 1125 40.78 84.61 -14.96
N ASP A 1126 40.72 85.68 -15.77
CA ASP A 1126 41.36 86.96 -15.48
C ASP A 1126 40.60 87.80 -14.44
N GLY A 1127 39.49 87.28 -13.90
CA GLY A 1127 38.67 87.94 -12.89
C GLY A 1127 37.75 89.03 -13.46
N MET A 1128 37.64 89.14 -14.78
CA MET A 1128 36.81 90.13 -15.46
C MET A 1128 35.65 89.49 -16.23
N PHE A 1129 34.57 90.23 -16.42
CA PHE A 1129 33.44 89.81 -17.23
C PHE A 1129 33.67 90.18 -18.71
N HIS A 1130 33.76 89.17 -19.57
CA HIS A 1130 33.99 89.35 -21.01
C HIS A 1130 32.73 89.09 -21.80
N LYS A 1131 32.55 89.87 -22.87
CA LYS A 1131 31.42 89.72 -23.78
C LYS A 1131 31.50 88.38 -24.51
N VAL A 1132 30.41 87.60 -24.50
CA VAL A 1132 30.33 86.36 -25.29
C VAL A 1132 30.19 86.71 -26.77
N THR A 1133 31.04 86.12 -27.61
CA THR A 1133 31.05 86.32 -29.06
C THR A 1133 30.66 85.03 -29.80
N THR A 1134 30.36 85.15 -31.09
CA THR A 1134 30.11 83.99 -31.97
C THR A 1134 31.39 83.29 -32.44
N GLU A 1135 32.56 83.65 -31.90
CA GLU A 1135 33.86 83.08 -32.28
C GLU A 1135 34.03 81.64 -31.79
N TYR A 1136 33.46 81.33 -30.62
CA TYR A 1136 33.43 79.99 -30.02
C TYR A 1136 31.99 79.60 -29.68
N PRO A 1137 31.14 79.32 -30.69
CA PRO A 1137 29.71 79.17 -30.49
C PRO A 1137 29.31 77.93 -29.70
N GLU A 1138 30.16 76.89 -29.68
CA GLU A 1138 29.90 75.61 -28.98
C GLU A 1138 30.51 75.55 -27.57
N ALA A 1139 31.29 76.55 -27.16
CA ALA A 1139 31.75 76.62 -25.77
C ALA A 1139 30.57 76.90 -24.83
N THR A 1140 30.63 76.43 -23.59
CA THR A 1140 29.51 76.51 -22.64
C THR A 1140 29.88 77.27 -21.38
N VAL A 1141 28.87 77.89 -20.76
CA VAL A 1141 28.91 78.23 -19.34
C VAL A 1141 28.51 76.96 -18.57
N PRO A 1142 29.39 76.41 -17.71
CA PRO A 1142 29.10 75.20 -16.95
C PRO A 1142 27.89 75.36 -16.03
N ALA A 1143 27.26 74.24 -15.64
CA ALA A 1143 26.19 74.25 -14.65
C ALA A 1143 26.62 74.88 -13.31
N TYR A 1144 25.63 75.41 -12.59
CA TYR A 1144 25.72 76.12 -11.31
C TYR A 1144 26.59 77.40 -11.32
N ARG A 1145 26.77 78.02 -12.49
CA ARG A 1145 27.40 79.35 -12.68
C ARG A 1145 26.36 80.45 -12.84
N ALA A 1146 26.80 81.69 -13.02
CA ALA A 1146 25.94 82.78 -13.46
C ALA A 1146 26.63 83.69 -14.49
N TYR A 1147 25.83 84.40 -15.28
CA TYR A 1147 26.26 85.33 -16.33
C TYR A 1147 25.40 86.59 -16.33
N ILE A 1148 25.90 87.67 -16.94
CA ILE A 1148 25.21 88.97 -16.96
C ILE A 1148 24.77 89.28 -18.39
N THR A 1149 23.50 89.59 -18.60
CA THR A 1149 22.98 90.14 -19.85
C THR A 1149 22.84 91.66 -19.72
N CYS A 1150 23.30 92.39 -20.74
CA CYS A 1150 23.29 93.86 -20.80
C CYS A 1150 22.48 94.38 -22.00
N PRO A 1151 22.04 95.66 -22.00
CA PRO A 1151 21.36 96.24 -23.16
C PRO A 1151 22.21 96.23 -24.43
N LYS A 1152 21.54 96.11 -25.59
CA LYS A 1152 22.17 95.93 -26.92
C LYS A 1152 23.17 97.02 -27.31
N THR A 1153 23.03 98.22 -26.74
CA THR A 1153 23.85 99.40 -27.03
C THR A 1153 25.24 99.35 -26.39
N LEU A 1154 25.51 98.43 -25.46
CA LEU A 1154 26.81 98.25 -24.82
C LEU A 1154 27.73 97.34 -25.66
N GLY A 1155 28.77 97.95 -26.24
CA GLY A 1155 29.76 97.30 -27.11
C GLY A 1155 31.13 97.03 -26.48
N ALA A 1156 31.30 97.29 -25.18
CA ALA A 1156 32.60 97.13 -24.52
C ALA A 1156 33.05 95.66 -24.53
N LYS A 1157 34.35 95.41 -24.73
CA LYS A 1157 34.90 94.04 -24.67
C LYS A 1157 34.84 93.46 -23.25
N GLN A 1158 35.01 94.32 -22.25
CA GLN A 1158 34.94 94.00 -20.82
C GLN A 1158 33.85 94.83 -20.15
N LEU A 1159 33.15 94.22 -19.20
CA LEU A 1159 32.10 94.87 -18.40
C LEU A 1159 32.68 95.36 -17.07
N SER A 1160 32.46 96.64 -16.76
CA SER A 1160 32.82 97.19 -15.45
C SER A 1160 31.80 96.73 -14.39
N VAL A 1161 32.27 96.16 -13.29
CA VAL A 1161 31.46 95.69 -12.16
C VAL A 1161 31.86 96.45 -10.90
N VAL A 1162 30.88 97.06 -10.23
CA VAL A 1162 31.06 97.83 -8.99
C VAL A 1162 30.41 97.07 -7.84
N LEU A 1163 31.15 96.86 -6.76
CA LEU A 1163 30.70 96.18 -5.55
C LEU A 1163 30.48 97.21 -4.43
N ASP A 1164 29.28 97.29 -3.87
CA ASP A 1164 29.00 98.19 -2.75
C ASP A 1164 29.91 97.87 -1.56
N GLY A 1165 30.62 98.87 -1.04
CA GLY A 1165 31.60 98.72 0.06
C GLY A 1165 33.06 98.59 -0.39
N GLU A 1166 33.33 98.39 -1.69
CA GLU A 1166 34.67 98.66 -2.22
C GLU A 1166 34.86 100.18 -2.34
N THR A 1167 35.63 100.77 -1.42
CA THR A 1167 36.23 102.07 -1.71
C THR A 1167 37.13 101.84 -2.92
N THR A 1168 36.73 102.35 -4.10
CA THR A 1168 37.73 102.72 -5.11
C THR A 1168 38.82 103.45 -4.35
N GLY A 1169 40.08 103.04 -4.39
CA GLY A 1169 41.17 103.52 -3.54
C GLY A 1169 41.49 105.03 -3.58
N ILE A 1170 40.53 105.87 -3.93
CA ILE A 1170 40.39 107.28 -3.60
C ILE A 1170 40.01 107.37 -2.12
N GLY A 1171 40.99 107.58 -1.25
CA GLY A 1171 40.73 108.07 0.10
C GLY A 1171 39.95 109.39 0.05
N ASP A 1172 39.13 109.64 1.07
CA ASP A 1172 38.38 110.89 1.26
C ASP A 1172 39.26 112.12 0.95
N VAL A 1173 39.04 112.76 -0.20
CA VAL A 1173 39.87 113.90 -0.66
C VAL A 1173 39.50 115.21 0.06
N THR A 1174 38.80 115.13 1.19
CA THR A 1174 38.27 116.28 1.91
C THR A 1174 39.06 116.67 3.16
N ASN A 1175 40.06 115.88 3.60
CA ASN A 1175 40.74 116.13 4.89
C ASN A 1175 42.27 116.22 4.89
N GLU A 1176 42.95 116.29 3.75
CA GLU A 1176 44.40 116.60 3.74
C GLU A 1176 44.77 117.71 2.75
N ALA A 1177 45.34 118.80 3.31
CA ALA A 1177 46.01 119.96 2.69
C ALA A 1177 45.16 121.21 2.32
N THR A 1178 45.32 122.25 3.16
CA THR A 1178 44.76 123.60 3.10
C THR A 1178 45.37 124.53 2.02
N ASP A 1179 45.99 124.03 0.96
CA ASP A 1179 46.57 124.90 -0.10
C ASP A 1179 46.38 124.44 -1.57
N GLY A 1180 45.77 123.27 -1.81
CA GLY A 1180 45.41 122.81 -3.16
C GLY A 1180 46.58 122.63 -4.14
N LYS A 1181 47.83 122.56 -3.67
CA LYS A 1181 49.02 122.40 -4.54
C LYS A 1181 49.92 121.20 -4.19
N ASN A 1182 49.75 120.58 -3.02
CA ASN A 1182 50.71 119.60 -2.47
C ASN A 1182 50.12 118.23 -2.10
N GLY A 1183 49.21 117.69 -2.91
CA GLY A 1183 48.60 116.37 -2.69
C GLY A 1183 49.20 115.23 -3.54
N PRO A 1184 48.94 113.95 -3.18
CA PRO A 1184 49.36 112.79 -3.96
C PRO A 1184 48.80 112.83 -5.40
N VAL A 1185 49.62 112.36 -6.33
CA VAL A 1185 49.34 112.32 -7.77
C VAL A 1185 48.85 110.93 -8.15
N TYR A 1186 47.74 110.87 -8.87
CA TYR A 1186 47.17 109.64 -9.39
C TYR A 1186 47.12 109.66 -10.91
N ASP A 1187 47.35 108.52 -11.56
CA ASP A 1187 47.05 108.38 -12.99
C ASP A 1187 45.54 108.25 -13.25
N LEU A 1188 45.12 108.24 -14.52
CA LEU A 1188 43.71 108.08 -14.91
C LEU A 1188 43.12 106.71 -14.56
N GLN A 1189 43.96 105.76 -14.13
CA GLN A 1189 43.56 104.45 -13.63
C GLN A 1189 43.43 104.45 -12.10
N GLY A 1190 43.66 105.59 -11.43
CA GLY A 1190 43.50 105.75 -9.99
C GLY A 1190 44.67 105.20 -9.17
N ARG A 1191 45.82 104.90 -9.79
CA ARG A 1191 47.03 104.45 -9.07
C ARG A 1191 47.80 105.66 -8.58
N ARG A 1192 48.22 105.67 -7.31
CA ARG A 1192 49.12 106.71 -6.76
C ARG A 1192 50.50 106.55 -7.40
N VAL A 1193 50.92 107.56 -8.16
CA VAL A 1193 52.19 107.58 -8.91
C VAL A 1193 53.23 108.52 -8.31
N ALA A 1194 52.82 109.43 -7.42
CA ALA A 1194 53.74 110.26 -6.63
C ALA A 1194 53.06 110.84 -5.39
N ASP A 1195 53.84 111.28 -4.42
CA ASP A 1195 53.34 111.92 -3.19
C ASP A 1195 53.07 113.42 -3.37
N ARG A 1196 53.78 114.07 -4.29
CA ARG A 1196 53.62 115.48 -4.65
C ARG A 1196 53.89 115.67 -6.14
N LEU A 1197 53.11 116.53 -6.79
CA LEU A 1197 53.28 116.80 -8.21
C LEU A 1197 54.62 117.49 -8.51
N ASP A 1198 55.02 118.47 -7.70
CA ASP A 1198 56.24 119.25 -7.96
C ASP A 1198 57.51 118.40 -7.93
N ASP A 1199 57.55 117.35 -7.10
CA ASP A 1199 58.70 116.45 -6.96
C ASP A 1199 58.81 115.46 -8.14
N ALA A 1200 57.66 115.04 -8.69
CA ALA A 1200 57.60 113.99 -9.71
C ALA A 1200 57.35 114.49 -11.14
N ARG A 1201 57.04 115.79 -11.34
CA ARG A 1201 56.65 116.34 -12.65
C ARG A 1201 57.68 116.10 -13.76
N HIS A 1202 58.96 115.96 -13.41
CA HIS A 1202 60.04 115.68 -14.36
C HIS A 1202 60.25 114.19 -14.66
N GLN A 1203 59.62 113.30 -13.89
CA GLN A 1203 59.73 111.84 -14.01
C GLN A 1203 58.43 111.19 -14.51
N LEU A 1204 57.31 111.90 -14.42
CA LEU A 1204 56.03 111.46 -14.93
C LEU A 1204 55.96 111.61 -16.46
N PRO A 1205 55.56 110.56 -17.20
CA PRO A 1205 55.31 110.67 -18.64
C PRO A 1205 54.26 111.74 -18.96
N ALA A 1206 54.36 112.36 -20.13
CA ALA A 1206 53.36 113.31 -20.61
C ALA A 1206 51.95 112.67 -20.60
N GLY A 1207 51.02 113.29 -19.89
CA GLY A 1207 49.72 112.69 -19.60
C GLY A 1207 48.86 113.51 -18.66
N ILE A 1208 47.62 113.06 -18.47
CA ILE A 1208 46.68 113.67 -17.52
C ILE A 1208 46.76 112.90 -16.21
N TYR A 1209 46.94 113.62 -15.11
CA TYR A 1209 46.98 113.09 -13.76
C TYR A 1209 45.94 113.77 -12.89
N ILE A 1210 45.55 113.14 -11.78
CA ILE A 1210 44.67 113.71 -10.76
C ILE A 1210 45.53 114.11 -9.57
N VAL A 1211 45.51 115.39 -9.21
CA VAL A 1211 46.26 115.95 -8.06
C VAL A 1211 45.31 116.82 -7.25
N GLY A 1212 45.15 116.52 -5.95
CA GLY A 1212 44.23 117.27 -5.08
C GLY A 1212 42.80 117.36 -5.62
N GLY A 1213 42.32 116.30 -6.29
CA GLY A 1213 40.98 116.22 -6.89
C GLY A 1213 40.79 116.97 -8.22
N ARG A 1214 41.86 117.50 -8.83
CA ARG A 1214 41.79 118.19 -10.14
C ARG A 1214 42.63 117.49 -11.20
N LYS A 1215 42.17 117.56 -12.45
CA LYS A 1215 42.93 117.11 -13.63
C LYS A 1215 44.09 118.08 -13.87
N VAL A 1216 45.31 117.58 -13.85
CA VAL A 1216 46.53 118.32 -14.17
C VAL A 1216 47.20 117.66 -15.36
N ILE A 1217 47.63 118.46 -16.33
CA ILE A 1217 48.34 117.98 -17.51
C ILE A 1217 49.83 118.14 -17.25
N VAL A 1218 50.55 117.02 -17.18
CA VAL A 1218 52.02 116.99 -17.27
C VAL A 1218 52.35 116.89 -18.76
N LYS A 1219 53.12 117.85 -19.26
CA LYS A 1219 53.52 117.91 -20.67
C LYS A 1219 54.89 117.33 -20.88
#